data_AF-A0A2H5X9P2-F1
#
_entry.id   AF-A0A2H5X9P2-F1
#
_cell.length_a   1.000
_cell.length_b   1.000
_cell.length_c   1.000
_cell.angle_alpha   90.00
_cell.angle_beta   90.00
_cell.angle_gamma   90.00
#
_symmetry.space_group_name_H-M   'P 1'
#
loop_
_entity.id
_entity.type
_entity.pdbx_description
1 polymer ?
#
loop_
_entity_poly.entity_id
_entity_poly.type
_entity_poly.pdbx_seq_one_letter_code
_entity_poly.pdbx_strand_id
1 'polypeptide(L)'
;MVRVSGFVAAAVTLVCLFASTQVFRFSDDFSQYPIGSVGEPNWDVNHIGFEIQDGKLVAEIAGGRGNAVLTKAPIGRVVTVEAIVTVHRAITSAWKIAGVGIYLDERNFWHVALVESPDTQGKKHFAELHEMLDGVWLAEGLESTRLTTEADTGGFDWQYERPYRLRLTLTKERIIGEVFASDGTLRYRRVYKFDNKAVTFGRPMLSCYGFVASFDDVQVEVSEVVPEPKEQRKTYPPFVSRPSPHAPRPRKPTGFFRTEQINGVWWLIDPNGYPTLSIGTDHVSYFVHWCEKLGCAPYHENVKRKYGSEEAWAKEVVRRLLSWNFNVLGANNSVKARYQGLAHTEFLSFGSDFASIADIVPKVHWTGFPDVFDPRFERFCDLRAKQRCAPNRNDPWLLGYFLDNELEWWGKSGRPWGMAEEAWKKPPNRPCKQALVQIVGEFYRNDINAFNSDFGTKFSSFEELLHSQEPTQPLTERGQKVLMAFVREAAERYFRITAQAIKKHDPNHLNLGCRFAWDAPEPAWEMAGKYCDVVTVNLYPCIDLERGVVLAIEEHLRKRYEICKKPIIVTEWSFPALDAKDSQGRPLPCKHGAGMRVDTQEQKARCYAIMQRTLFSLPFVVGSHYFMWVDEPALGISSTFPEDSNYGLVNEADEPYPELTAMATKVNAQMVALHVGKTAELEVTVTAGKDNQIIVKSANKGAVSADFTLEIWLNGNRTEQKVTLKPKTERTIALPVSPKSDRYATYCIAICDPEGQVVERNKANNIAELVLPPKGKGKQVCAVVCNPTKQLLQNVTVTIPVGQRVSNLDDIVVRDADGNIVPSQADPKSGLLTVLLSALKSYSSVTLWLERQKGLKFEIPFTAFHAAKGEGFNIETPLLRLLKNEPDGDAFDRIYLRGVEAAEIELGSFTPLIWQVVAGQNLWVKPDRVEKFEVVEVGPARLVVDIVFVKGQGTKGKGGVITEFGKGGNFEPLRAEPQPFRCAYRFTFFPQQPFFLVQCLWVENTGRYDWQWRGYYHYTLSQIGGNGSDDEVGGPNVPNYWLAFASWRDPKLKVHYGVVPLQEDERLSVYFWKDEGGEQHPDCHRKLELTLKAGQRWQPQKPEPIVAVFEVRETEEDPRPWSNLIQTLKAWSKVGTAMF
;
A
#
# COMPACT_ATOMS: atom_id res chain seq x y z
N MET A 1 59.03 45.95 -9.56
CA MET A 1 59.93 46.12 -10.72
C MET A 1 59.48 45.11 -11.77
N VAL A 2 58.69 45.51 -12.76
CA VAL A 2 59.10 46.06 -14.09
C VAL A 2 59.62 44.92 -14.98
N ARG A 3 58.78 44.36 -15.88
CA ARG A 3 58.52 44.74 -17.31
C ARG A 3 59.59 44.09 -18.24
N VAL A 4 59.28 43.43 -19.37
CA VAL A 4 58.79 43.92 -20.69
C VAL A 4 58.55 42.66 -21.57
N SER A 5 57.33 42.42 -22.11
CA SER A 5 56.85 42.63 -23.52
C SER A 5 57.47 41.71 -24.59
N GLY A 6 56.79 41.19 -25.63
CA GLY A 6 55.42 41.31 -26.13
C GLY A 6 55.26 40.57 -27.48
N PHE A 7 54.01 40.51 -27.97
CA PHE A 7 53.55 40.28 -29.36
C PHE A 7 53.87 38.97 -30.10
N VAL A 8 52.84 38.12 -30.30
CA VAL A 8 52.29 37.82 -31.64
C VAL A 8 50.77 37.67 -31.51
N ALA A 9 50.05 38.66 -32.00
CA ALA A 9 48.61 38.62 -32.27
C ALA A 9 48.40 38.97 -33.74
N ALA A 10 47.30 38.49 -34.30
CA ALA A 10 46.73 38.79 -35.61
C ALA A 10 47.31 38.04 -36.82
N ALA A 11 46.72 36.88 -37.12
CA ALA A 11 46.56 36.37 -38.48
C ALA A 11 45.32 35.48 -38.60
N VAL A 12 44.13 35.99 -38.26
CA VAL A 12 42.86 35.56 -38.90
C VAL A 12 41.92 36.77 -38.87
N THR A 13 42.12 37.68 -39.82
CA THR A 13 41.11 38.66 -40.20
C THR A 13 40.63 38.28 -41.59
N LEU A 14 39.31 38.35 -41.79
CA LEU A 14 38.60 38.24 -43.05
C LEU A 14 38.39 36.82 -43.62
N VAL A 15 37.39 36.13 -43.08
CA VAL A 15 36.33 35.64 -43.98
C VAL A 15 35.08 36.41 -43.60
N CYS A 16 34.92 37.58 -44.23
CA CYS A 16 33.62 38.22 -44.33
C CYS A 16 32.64 37.20 -44.90
N LEU A 17 31.54 37.00 -44.17
CA LEU A 17 30.18 36.85 -44.67
C LEU A 17 30.05 36.93 -46.20
N PHE A 18 30.34 35.84 -46.89
CA PHE A 18 29.44 35.43 -47.95
C PHE A 18 28.35 34.64 -47.23
N ALA A 19 27.28 35.34 -46.84
CA ALA A 19 25.99 34.67 -46.72
C ALA A 19 25.74 34.10 -48.11
N SER A 20 26.01 32.81 -48.29
CA SER A 20 25.63 32.11 -49.51
C SER A 20 24.13 32.34 -49.65
N THR A 21 23.73 33.11 -50.66
CA THR A 21 22.36 33.25 -51.16
C THR A 21 21.88 31.94 -51.77
N GLN A 22 22.20 30.82 -51.14
CA GLN A 22 21.82 29.49 -51.57
C GLN A 22 20.48 29.21 -50.92
N VAL A 23 19.44 29.40 -51.71
CA VAL A 23 18.08 29.00 -51.36
C VAL A 23 18.10 27.50 -51.10
N PHE A 24 17.75 27.08 -49.89
CA PHE A 24 17.56 25.67 -49.57
C PHE A 24 16.23 25.22 -50.16
N ARG A 25 16.23 24.16 -50.96
CA ARG A 25 15.03 23.52 -51.47
C ARG A 25 15.02 22.06 -51.08
N PHE A 26 13.85 21.57 -50.70
CA PHE A 26 13.65 20.18 -50.33
C PHE A 26 12.28 19.71 -50.80
N SER A 27 12.25 18.51 -51.37
CA SER A 27 11.03 17.82 -51.78
C SER A 27 11.05 16.42 -51.19
N ASP A 28 9.91 15.97 -50.69
CA ASP A 28 9.76 14.62 -50.14
C ASP A 28 8.36 14.09 -50.41
N ASP A 29 8.30 13.00 -51.17
CA ASP A 29 7.10 12.20 -51.37
C ASP A 29 7.09 10.99 -50.43
N PHE A 30 8.06 10.88 -49.50
CA PHE A 30 8.20 9.79 -48.53
C PHE A 30 8.41 8.38 -49.10
N SER A 31 8.42 8.18 -50.41
CA SER A 31 8.55 6.87 -51.07
C SER A 31 9.93 6.20 -50.85
N GLN A 32 10.94 7.01 -50.53
CA GLN A 32 12.33 6.57 -50.31
C GLN A 32 12.57 5.93 -48.94
N TYR A 33 11.66 6.10 -47.98
CA TYR A 33 11.86 5.59 -46.61
C TYR A 33 11.27 4.19 -46.44
N PRO A 34 11.88 3.34 -45.60
CA PRO A 34 11.30 2.04 -45.27
C PRO A 34 9.90 2.19 -44.64
N ILE A 35 8.98 1.30 -45.01
CA ILE A 35 7.68 1.15 -44.33
C ILE A 35 7.95 0.94 -42.82
N GLY A 36 7.20 1.62 -41.97
CA GLY A 36 7.40 1.57 -40.51
C GLY A 36 8.39 2.59 -39.93
N SER A 37 9.21 3.23 -40.78
CA SER A 37 10.10 4.32 -40.36
C SER A 37 9.33 5.64 -40.19
N VAL A 38 10.02 6.75 -39.91
CA VAL A 38 9.40 8.08 -39.74
C VAL A 38 10.06 9.19 -40.54
N GLY A 39 10.67 8.83 -41.67
CA GLY A 39 11.37 9.81 -42.50
C GLY A 39 12.76 10.19 -41.98
N GLU A 40 13.33 9.42 -41.05
CA GLU A 40 14.71 9.60 -40.60
C GLU A 40 15.71 9.36 -41.76
N PRO A 41 16.85 10.07 -41.79
CA PRO A 41 17.29 11.10 -40.84
C PRO A 41 16.76 12.52 -41.15
N ASN A 42 15.96 12.69 -42.21
CA ASN A 42 15.54 14.01 -42.67
C ASN A 42 14.48 14.64 -41.75
N TRP A 43 13.65 13.81 -41.13
CA TRP A 43 12.57 14.19 -40.24
C TRP A 43 12.84 13.70 -38.81
N ASP A 44 12.49 14.51 -37.82
CA ASP A 44 12.46 14.15 -36.39
C ASP A 44 11.04 14.31 -35.86
N VAL A 45 10.55 13.31 -35.14
CA VAL A 45 9.16 13.24 -34.69
C VAL A 45 9.09 13.24 -33.17
N ASN A 46 8.10 13.93 -32.61
CA ASN A 46 7.89 13.95 -31.16
C ASN A 46 6.86 12.90 -30.67
N HIS A 47 6.28 12.12 -31.58
CA HIS A 47 5.19 11.20 -31.29
C HIS A 47 5.33 9.88 -32.07
N ILE A 48 4.98 8.75 -31.44
CA ILE A 48 5.09 7.41 -32.05
C ILE A 48 4.03 7.13 -33.13
N GLY A 49 2.95 7.92 -33.14
CA GLY A 49 1.87 7.79 -34.11
C GLY A 49 2.22 8.22 -35.53
N PHE A 50 3.42 8.76 -35.77
CA PHE A 50 3.96 8.94 -37.12
C PHE A 50 4.59 7.65 -37.63
N GLU A 51 4.30 7.30 -38.87
CA GLU A 51 4.83 6.11 -39.55
C GLU A 51 4.76 6.28 -41.08
N ILE A 52 5.76 5.76 -41.80
CA ILE A 52 5.72 5.66 -43.26
C ILE A 52 4.86 4.47 -43.65
N GLN A 53 3.77 4.73 -44.38
CA GLN A 53 2.86 3.71 -44.91
C GLN A 53 2.54 4.04 -46.37
N ASP A 54 2.67 3.04 -47.26
CA ASP A 54 2.40 3.16 -48.70
C ASP A 54 3.07 4.39 -49.37
N GLY A 55 4.31 4.68 -48.97
CA GLY A 55 5.07 5.82 -49.47
C GLY A 55 4.53 7.17 -49.01
N LYS A 56 3.80 7.26 -47.89
CA LYS A 56 3.35 8.52 -47.30
C LYS A 56 3.71 8.57 -45.82
N LEU A 57 3.88 9.76 -45.27
CA LEU A 57 3.93 9.91 -43.82
C LEU A 57 2.50 9.93 -43.27
N VAL A 58 2.11 8.87 -42.56
CA VAL A 58 0.82 8.75 -41.90
C VAL A 58 0.97 9.12 -40.42
N ALA A 59 0.00 9.85 -39.90
CA ALA A 59 -0.09 10.25 -38.50
C ALA A 59 -1.41 9.77 -37.90
N GLU A 60 -1.36 8.85 -36.93
CA GLU A 60 -2.49 8.43 -36.08
C GLU A 60 -2.24 8.88 -34.63
N ILE A 61 -2.81 10.02 -34.24
CA ILE A 61 -2.43 10.72 -33.00
C ILE A 61 -3.65 11.11 -32.19
N ALA A 62 -3.99 10.31 -31.18
CA ALA A 62 -5.15 10.54 -30.32
C ALA A 62 -4.88 11.45 -29.10
N GLY A 63 -3.62 11.62 -28.70
CA GLY A 63 -3.25 12.36 -27.48
C GLY A 63 -2.05 13.27 -27.72
N GLY A 64 -2.19 14.55 -27.34
CA GLY A 64 -1.16 15.56 -27.54
C GLY A 64 -0.91 15.92 -29.01
N ARG A 65 -0.23 17.03 -29.27
CA ARG A 65 0.10 17.45 -30.63
C ARG A 65 1.33 16.70 -31.14
N GLY A 66 1.15 15.93 -32.20
CA GLY A 66 2.26 15.33 -32.93
C GLY A 66 2.83 16.28 -33.96
N ASN A 67 4.15 16.35 -33.99
CA ASN A 67 4.93 17.15 -34.92
C ASN A 67 6.03 16.29 -35.56
N ALA A 68 6.14 16.36 -36.88
CA ALA A 68 7.29 15.89 -37.64
C ALA A 68 8.03 17.11 -38.17
N VAL A 69 9.23 17.36 -37.65
CA VAL A 69 10.06 18.54 -37.98
C VAL A 69 11.10 18.14 -39.00
N LEU A 70 11.25 18.92 -40.07
CA LEU A 70 12.25 18.68 -41.10
C LEU A 70 13.63 19.12 -40.60
N THR A 71 14.37 18.20 -39.97
CA THR A 71 15.71 18.46 -39.40
C THR A 71 16.77 18.71 -40.47
N LYS A 72 16.53 18.27 -41.70
CA LYS A 72 17.40 18.58 -42.86
C LYS A 72 17.34 20.04 -43.31
N ALA A 73 16.23 20.74 -43.06
CA ALA A 73 16.07 22.15 -43.48
C ALA A 73 16.72 23.12 -42.48
N PRO A 74 17.52 24.10 -42.90
CA PRO A 74 18.03 25.10 -41.97
C PRO A 74 16.90 25.91 -41.32
N ILE A 75 17.15 26.49 -40.14
CA ILE A 75 16.21 27.44 -39.54
C ILE A 75 16.17 28.70 -40.42
N GLY A 76 14.98 29.12 -40.84
CA GLY A 76 14.82 30.26 -41.73
C GLY A 76 13.88 31.32 -41.17
N ARG A 77 14.07 32.56 -41.61
CA ARG A 77 13.13 33.68 -41.41
C ARG A 77 12.38 34.10 -42.67
N VAL A 78 12.74 33.49 -43.81
CA VAL A 78 11.92 33.47 -45.02
C VAL A 78 11.79 32.01 -45.45
N VAL A 79 10.61 31.45 -45.22
CA VAL A 79 10.34 30.01 -45.30
C VAL A 79 8.99 29.78 -45.96
N THR A 80 8.95 28.93 -46.97
CA THR A 80 7.71 28.37 -47.51
C THR A 80 7.73 26.87 -47.29
N VAL A 81 6.65 26.34 -46.73
CA VAL A 81 6.38 24.91 -46.64
C VAL A 81 5.01 24.63 -47.20
N GLU A 82 4.88 23.61 -48.04
CA GLU A 82 3.62 23.08 -48.48
C GLU A 82 3.62 21.56 -48.53
N ALA A 83 2.45 20.95 -48.37
CA ALA A 83 2.26 19.51 -48.49
C ALA A 83 0.83 19.21 -48.93
N ILE A 84 0.64 18.04 -49.54
CA ILE A 84 -0.68 17.43 -49.69
C ILE A 84 -1.05 16.78 -48.36
N VAL A 85 -2.18 17.18 -47.79
CA VAL A 85 -2.73 16.63 -46.55
C VAL A 85 -4.07 15.97 -46.87
N THR A 86 -4.20 14.70 -46.50
CA THR A 86 -5.47 13.96 -46.58
C THR A 86 -5.88 13.56 -45.17
N VAL A 87 -7.05 14.01 -44.74
CA VAL A 87 -7.63 13.58 -43.45
C VAL A 87 -8.53 12.37 -43.73
N HIS A 88 -8.25 11.25 -43.06
CA HIS A 88 -8.97 9.99 -43.28
C HIS A 88 -10.14 9.82 -42.32
N ARG A 89 -9.88 10.00 -41.02
CA ARG A 89 -10.90 9.88 -39.96
C ARG A 89 -10.52 10.61 -38.68
N ALA A 90 -11.51 11.07 -37.93
CA ALA A 90 -11.37 11.50 -36.54
C ALA A 90 -11.17 10.30 -35.59
N ILE A 91 -10.36 10.49 -34.54
CA ILE A 91 -10.08 9.47 -33.51
C ILE A 91 -10.20 9.99 -32.07
N THR A 92 -10.64 11.24 -31.88
CA THR A 92 -10.94 11.83 -30.57
C THR A 92 -12.26 12.58 -30.62
N SER A 93 -12.76 13.09 -29.49
CA SER A 93 -13.93 13.99 -29.43
C SER A 93 -13.57 15.46 -29.20
N ALA A 94 -12.28 15.76 -29.01
CA ALA A 94 -11.75 17.09 -28.76
C ALA A 94 -11.52 17.87 -30.07
N TRP A 95 -10.79 18.99 -30.01
CA TRP A 95 -10.26 19.69 -31.18
C TRP A 95 -9.35 18.77 -31.99
N LYS A 96 -9.41 18.84 -33.32
CA LYS A 96 -8.66 17.96 -34.22
C LYS A 96 -8.04 18.79 -35.33
N ILE A 97 -6.76 18.58 -35.62
CA ILE A 97 -6.01 19.34 -36.61
C ILE A 97 -5.11 18.43 -37.44
N ALA A 98 -4.95 18.74 -38.73
CA ALA A 98 -3.89 18.21 -39.59
C ALA A 98 -3.38 19.33 -40.49
N GLY A 99 -2.07 19.58 -40.50
CA GLY A 99 -1.53 20.74 -41.20
C GLY A 99 -0.02 20.81 -41.34
N VAL A 100 0.43 21.90 -41.94
CA VAL A 100 1.85 22.24 -42.09
C VAL A 100 2.18 23.47 -41.23
N GLY A 101 3.43 23.59 -40.81
CA GLY A 101 3.84 24.61 -39.86
C GLY A 101 5.29 25.04 -39.99
N ILE A 102 5.61 26.11 -39.27
CA ILE A 102 6.98 26.57 -39.06
C ILE A 102 7.26 26.54 -37.56
N TYR A 103 8.18 25.67 -37.17
CA TYR A 103 8.42 25.23 -35.80
C TYR A 103 9.79 25.69 -35.32
N LEU A 104 9.81 26.42 -34.21
CA LEU A 104 11.05 26.72 -33.49
C LEU A 104 11.22 25.75 -32.32
N ASP A 105 10.19 25.65 -31.48
CA ASP A 105 10.07 24.71 -30.37
C ASP A 105 8.58 24.51 -30.03
N GLU A 106 8.28 23.68 -29.04
CA GLU A 106 6.90 23.37 -28.62
C GLU A 106 6.12 24.56 -28.06
N ARG A 107 6.81 25.66 -27.73
CA ARG A 107 6.24 26.91 -27.21
C ARG A 107 6.20 28.00 -28.27
N ASN A 108 6.81 27.79 -29.44
CA ASN A 108 6.99 28.80 -30.48
C ASN A 108 6.84 28.15 -31.87
N PHE A 109 5.65 28.24 -32.45
CA PHE A 109 5.41 27.76 -33.82
C PHE A 109 4.19 28.43 -34.48
N TRP A 110 4.18 28.42 -35.80
CA TRP A 110 2.99 28.70 -36.63
C TRP A 110 2.49 27.42 -37.28
N HIS A 111 1.19 27.36 -37.55
CA HIS A 111 0.64 26.35 -38.46
C HIS A 111 -0.50 26.90 -39.32
N VAL A 112 -0.68 26.31 -40.49
CA VAL A 112 -1.96 26.32 -41.21
C VAL A 112 -2.51 24.90 -41.20
N ALA A 113 -3.77 24.72 -40.81
CA ALA A 113 -4.32 23.39 -40.61
C ALA A 113 -5.78 23.27 -41.04
N LEU A 114 -6.16 22.05 -41.42
CA LEU A 114 -7.54 21.60 -41.48
C LEU A 114 -7.99 21.23 -40.08
N VAL A 115 -9.15 21.71 -39.67
CA VAL A 115 -9.66 21.62 -38.29
C VAL A 115 -11.05 20.99 -38.29
N GLU A 116 -11.29 20.07 -37.37
CA GLU A 116 -12.64 19.70 -36.95
C GLU A 116 -12.86 20.17 -35.50
N SER A 117 -13.96 20.89 -35.26
CA SER A 117 -14.33 21.33 -33.92
C SER A 117 -14.71 20.15 -33.01
N PRO A 118 -14.69 20.32 -31.68
CA PRO A 118 -15.12 19.27 -30.76
C PRO A 118 -16.54 18.78 -31.07
N ASP A 119 -16.83 17.54 -30.67
CA ASP A 119 -18.15 16.93 -30.87
C ASP A 119 -19.26 17.79 -30.26
N THR A 120 -18.99 18.43 -29.12
CA THR A 120 -19.89 19.37 -28.43
C THR A 120 -20.14 20.68 -29.19
N GLN A 121 -19.31 20.98 -30.18
CA GLN A 121 -19.44 22.15 -31.06
C GLN A 121 -19.89 21.78 -32.48
N GLY A 122 -20.39 20.55 -32.67
CA GLY A 122 -21.04 20.11 -33.90
C GLY A 122 -20.10 19.66 -35.01
N LYS A 123 -18.85 19.26 -34.70
CA LYS A 123 -17.89 18.68 -35.68
C LYS A 123 -17.71 19.53 -36.94
N LYS A 124 -17.62 20.85 -36.76
CA LYS A 124 -17.52 21.79 -37.89
C LYS A 124 -16.13 21.70 -38.50
N HIS A 125 -16.08 21.58 -39.82
CA HIS A 125 -14.85 21.61 -40.59
C HIS A 125 -14.51 23.03 -41.03
N PHE A 126 -13.28 23.46 -40.76
CA PHE A 126 -12.74 24.72 -41.26
C PHE A 126 -11.22 24.66 -41.39
N ALA A 127 -10.60 25.71 -41.92
CA ALA A 127 -9.16 25.88 -41.94
C ALA A 127 -8.74 27.04 -41.04
N GLU A 128 -7.57 26.93 -40.42
CA GLU A 128 -7.06 27.94 -39.49
C GLU A 128 -5.58 28.27 -39.75
N LEU A 129 -5.17 29.48 -39.32
CA LEU A 129 -3.80 29.95 -39.24
C LEU A 129 -3.62 30.60 -37.87
N HIS A 130 -2.83 29.97 -37.01
CA HIS A 130 -2.65 30.36 -35.62
C HIS A 130 -1.20 30.18 -35.12
N GLU A 131 -0.87 30.91 -34.07
CA GLU A 131 0.44 30.94 -33.44
C GLU A 131 0.41 30.32 -32.03
N MET A 132 1.47 29.57 -31.71
CA MET A 132 1.93 29.36 -30.35
C MET A 132 3.12 30.31 -30.11
N LEU A 133 3.01 31.21 -29.13
CA LEU A 133 4.08 32.14 -28.76
C LEU A 133 4.31 32.09 -27.25
N ASP A 134 5.56 31.83 -26.85
CA ASP A 134 5.95 31.65 -25.44
C ASP A 134 5.09 30.63 -24.67
N GLY A 135 4.51 29.65 -25.37
CA GLY A 135 3.63 28.62 -24.80
C GLY A 135 2.16 29.05 -24.64
N VAL A 136 1.77 30.17 -25.26
CA VAL A 136 0.39 30.62 -25.31
C VAL A 136 -0.19 30.36 -26.70
N TRP A 137 -1.29 29.62 -26.76
CA TRP A 137 -2.01 29.32 -28.01
C TRP A 137 -2.93 30.47 -28.42
N LEU A 138 -3.09 30.71 -29.73
CA LEU A 138 -3.84 31.84 -30.30
C LEU A 138 -3.26 33.20 -29.89
N ALA A 139 -1.94 33.26 -29.72
CA ALA A 139 -1.26 34.44 -29.20
C ALA A 139 -1.47 35.67 -30.10
N GLU A 140 -1.59 35.48 -31.40
CA GLU A 140 -1.81 36.55 -32.37
C GLU A 140 -3.17 37.26 -32.22
N GLY A 141 -4.10 36.70 -31.44
CA GLY A 141 -5.38 37.32 -31.10
C GLY A 141 -5.40 38.09 -29.77
N LEU A 142 -4.43 37.84 -28.89
CA LEU A 142 -4.39 38.41 -27.54
C LEU A 142 -4.00 39.89 -27.56
N GLU A 143 -4.53 40.68 -26.64
CA GLU A 143 -4.31 42.14 -26.61
C GLU A 143 -2.82 42.53 -26.59
N SER A 144 -1.98 41.80 -25.84
CA SER A 144 -0.54 42.09 -25.73
C SER A 144 0.30 41.70 -26.94
N THR A 145 -0.20 40.81 -27.80
CA THR A 145 0.54 40.20 -28.92
C THR A 145 -0.25 40.24 -30.23
N ARG A 146 -1.32 41.05 -30.29
CA ARG A 146 -2.24 41.10 -31.42
C ARG A 146 -1.52 41.52 -32.69
N LEU A 147 -1.73 40.77 -33.76
CA LEU A 147 -1.24 41.08 -35.10
C LEU A 147 -2.36 41.63 -36.00
N THR A 148 -2.02 42.52 -36.94
CA THR A 148 -3.00 42.99 -37.93
C THR A 148 -3.29 41.92 -38.99
N THR A 149 -4.56 41.59 -39.17
CA THR A 149 -5.05 40.73 -40.26
C THR A 149 -5.17 41.54 -41.56
N GLU A 150 -4.34 41.25 -42.56
CA GLU A 150 -4.37 41.94 -43.85
C GLU A 150 -5.36 41.29 -44.85
N ALA A 151 -5.59 39.98 -44.72
CA ALA A 151 -6.55 39.24 -45.54
C ALA A 151 -7.08 38.02 -44.77
N ASP A 152 -8.37 37.73 -44.96
CA ASP A 152 -9.03 36.54 -44.43
C ASP A 152 -10.21 36.19 -45.35
N THR A 153 -10.14 35.05 -46.03
CA THR A 153 -11.24 34.57 -46.89
C THR A 153 -12.35 33.88 -46.10
N GLY A 154 -12.20 33.71 -44.78
CA GLY A 154 -13.03 32.85 -43.94
C GLY A 154 -12.67 31.36 -44.11
N GLY A 155 -13.13 30.54 -43.17
CA GLY A 155 -12.99 29.08 -43.24
C GLY A 155 -13.83 28.45 -44.37
N PHE A 156 -13.50 27.22 -44.75
CA PHE A 156 -14.31 26.43 -45.69
C PHE A 156 -14.56 25.03 -45.16
N ASP A 157 -15.67 24.44 -45.57
CA ASP A 157 -16.04 23.07 -45.23
C ASP A 157 -15.19 22.08 -46.06
N TRP A 158 -14.21 21.45 -45.44
CA TRP A 158 -13.36 20.43 -46.05
C TRP A 158 -13.99 19.03 -45.90
N GLN A 159 -13.52 18.05 -46.68
CA GLN A 159 -14.08 16.69 -46.73
C GLN A 159 -13.02 15.63 -46.38
N TYR A 160 -13.43 14.59 -45.65
CA TYR A 160 -12.61 13.39 -45.42
C TYR A 160 -12.25 12.70 -46.75
N GLU A 161 -11.12 11.99 -46.76
CA GLU A 161 -10.57 11.28 -47.92
C GLU A 161 -10.27 12.16 -49.15
N ARG A 162 -10.36 13.48 -49.00
CA ARG A 162 -10.07 14.45 -50.05
C ARG A 162 -8.71 15.10 -49.80
N PRO A 163 -7.78 15.07 -50.76
CA PRO A 163 -6.49 15.72 -50.61
C PRO A 163 -6.62 17.24 -50.78
N TYR A 164 -5.95 17.97 -49.89
CA TYR A 164 -5.79 19.43 -49.96
C TYR A 164 -4.31 19.80 -49.92
N ARG A 165 -3.88 20.77 -50.74
CA ARG A 165 -2.53 21.33 -50.64
C ARG A 165 -2.56 22.48 -49.66
N LEU A 166 -1.85 22.33 -48.54
CA LEU A 166 -1.69 23.37 -47.53
C LEU A 166 -0.35 24.05 -47.76
N ARG A 167 -0.31 25.38 -47.70
CA ARG A 167 0.92 26.18 -47.83
C ARG A 167 1.01 27.20 -46.70
N LEU A 168 2.16 27.25 -46.04
CA LEU A 168 2.51 28.29 -45.09
C LEU A 168 3.75 29.03 -45.59
N THR A 169 3.66 30.35 -45.71
CA THR A 169 4.76 31.22 -46.11
C THR A 169 5.04 32.27 -45.05
N LEU A 170 6.22 32.18 -44.45
CA LEU A 170 6.80 33.17 -43.54
C LEU A 170 7.73 34.09 -44.33
N THR A 171 7.55 35.39 -44.16
CA THR A 171 8.49 36.42 -44.63
C THR A 171 8.92 37.30 -43.44
N LYS A 172 9.77 38.30 -43.69
CA LYS A 172 10.17 39.27 -42.65
C LYS A 172 9.02 40.09 -42.09
N GLU A 173 7.94 40.24 -42.85
CA GLU A 173 6.88 41.21 -42.57
C GLU A 173 5.54 40.53 -42.29
N ARG A 174 5.39 39.26 -42.63
CA ARG A 174 4.09 38.58 -42.63
C ARG A 174 4.20 37.06 -42.56
N ILE A 175 3.10 36.46 -42.11
CA ILE A 175 2.80 35.03 -42.24
C ILE A 175 1.54 34.84 -43.08
N ILE A 176 1.60 33.93 -44.04
CA ILE A 176 0.53 33.68 -45.02
C ILE A 176 0.20 32.19 -44.98
N GLY A 177 -1.04 31.84 -44.61
CA GLY A 177 -1.57 30.48 -44.63
C GLY A 177 -2.58 30.32 -45.77
N GLU A 178 -2.41 29.28 -46.59
CA GLU A 178 -3.27 29.01 -47.75
C GLU A 178 -3.66 27.53 -47.81
N VAL A 179 -4.88 27.26 -48.28
CA VAL A 179 -5.35 25.90 -48.60
C VAL A 179 -5.91 25.88 -50.01
N PHE A 180 -5.46 24.92 -50.81
CA PHE A 180 -5.90 24.70 -52.19
C PHE A 180 -6.59 23.34 -52.32
N ALA A 181 -7.63 23.28 -53.14
CA ALA A 181 -8.19 22.01 -53.61
C ALA A 181 -7.23 21.33 -54.60
N SER A 182 -7.46 20.04 -54.88
CA SER A 182 -6.63 19.23 -55.78
C SER A 182 -6.51 19.76 -57.22
N ASP A 183 -7.46 20.59 -57.66
CA ASP A 183 -7.43 21.27 -58.97
C ASP A 183 -6.68 22.61 -58.97
N GLY A 184 -6.11 23.01 -57.83
CA GLY A 184 -5.41 24.28 -57.63
C GLY A 184 -6.30 25.44 -57.21
N THR A 185 -7.61 25.24 -57.01
CA THR A 185 -8.53 26.30 -56.55
C THR A 185 -8.20 26.70 -55.11
N LEU A 186 -7.98 28.00 -54.85
CA LEU A 186 -7.79 28.54 -53.50
C LEU A 186 -9.10 28.46 -52.70
N ARG A 187 -9.05 27.79 -51.53
CA ARG A 187 -10.19 27.57 -50.64
C ARG A 187 -10.11 28.36 -49.33
N TYR A 188 -8.90 28.65 -48.88
CA TYR A 188 -8.63 29.43 -47.68
C TYR A 188 -7.38 30.27 -47.88
N ARG A 189 -7.40 31.51 -47.43
CA ARG A 189 -6.23 32.37 -47.29
C ARG A 189 -6.37 33.28 -46.08
N ARG A 190 -5.34 33.30 -45.23
CA ARG A 190 -5.20 34.24 -44.12
C ARG A 190 -3.80 34.84 -44.08
N VAL A 191 -3.71 36.14 -43.81
CA VAL A 191 -2.45 36.89 -43.75
C VAL A 191 -2.40 37.73 -42.48
N TYR A 192 -1.35 37.53 -41.69
CA TYR A 192 -1.01 38.42 -40.57
C TYR A 192 0.25 39.20 -40.87
N LYS A 193 0.25 40.49 -40.52
CA LYS A 193 1.41 41.37 -40.53
C LYS A 193 2.16 41.27 -39.20
N PHE A 194 3.48 41.23 -39.24
CA PHE A 194 4.33 41.28 -38.04
C PHE A 194 4.54 42.70 -37.54
N ASP A 195 3.46 43.32 -37.08
CA ASP A 195 3.47 44.66 -36.45
C ASP A 195 3.48 44.61 -34.91
N ASN A 196 3.58 43.40 -34.33
CA ASN A 196 3.77 43.14 -32.90
C ASN A 196 4.66 41.90 -32.69
N LYS A 197 4.88 41.49 -31.44
CA LYS A 197 5.68 40.31 -31.08
C LYS A 197 5.08 39.03 -31.68
N ALA A 198 5.89 38.29 -32.44
CA ALA A 198 5.55 37.04 -33.10
C ALA A 198 6.79 36.13 -33.27
N VAL A 199 6.54 34.85 -33.53
CA VAL A 199 7.48 33.85 -34.04
C VAL A 199 7.81 34.22 -35.49
N THR A 200 9.06 34.62 -35.72
CA THR A 200 9.53 35.19 -37.00
C THR A 200 10.55 34.32 -37.71
N PHE A 201 10.82 33.12 -37.20
CA PHE A 201 11.72 32.13 -37.81
C PHE A 201 11.44 30.73 -37.26
N GLY A 202 11.82 29.70 -38.01
CA GLY A 202 11.67 28.30 -37.61
C GLY A 202 12.01 27.32 -38.72
N ARG A 203 11.70 26.04 -38.50
CA ARG A 203 11.85 24.92 -39.46
C ARG A 203 10.50 24.47 -40.00
N PRO A 204 10.42 24.01 -41.24
CA PRO A 204 9.22 23.34 -41.75
C PRO A 204 8.81 22.15 -40.86
N MET A 205 7.50 22.00 -40.65
CA MET A 205 6.91 20.98 -39.80
C MET A 205 5.61 20.47 -40.42
N LEU A 206 5.29 19.20 -40.16
CA LEU A 206 3.98 18.60 -40.34
C LEU A 206 3.36 18.35 -38.95
N SER A 207 2.08 18.63 -38.77
CA SER A 207 1.42 18.56 -37.46
C SER A 207 0.08 17.81 -37.56
N CYS A 208 -0.18 16.94 -36.59
CA CYS A 208 -1.43 16.21 -36.47
C CYS A 208 -1.84 16.08 -35.00
N TYR A 209 -3.14 16.20 -34.74
CA TYR A 209 -3.76 15.83 -33.48
C TYR A 209 -5.23 15.48 -33.72
N GLY A 210 -5.72 14.40 -33.11
CA GLY A 210 -7.13 14.01 -33.16
C GLY A 210 -7.58 13.33 -34.46
N PHE A 211 -6.67 13.13 -35.43
CA PHE A 211 -6.95 12.49 -36.72
C PHE A 211 -6.05 11.29 -37.00
N VAL A 212 -6.51 10.46 -37.94
CA VAL A 212 -5.65 9.77 -38.89
C VAL A 212 -5.53 10.64 -40.14
N ALA A 213 -4.32 11.06 -40.48
CA ALA A 213 -4.04 11.88 -41.66
C ALA A 213 -2.76 11.42 -42.36
N SER A 214 -2.69 11.59 -43.68
CA SER A 214 -1.49 11.35 -44.47
C SER A 214 -0.93 12.65 -45.06
N PHE A 215 0.39 12.72 -45.12
CA PHE A 215 1.17 13.81 -45.69
C PHE A 215 1.98 13.27 -46.87
N ASP A 216 1.93 13.99 -47.99
CA ASP A 216 2.56 13.62 -49.26
C ASP A 216 3.00 14.87 -50.02
N ASP A 217 3.89 14.71 -51.00
CA ASP A 217 4.44 15.77 -51.86
C ASP A 217 4.78 17.07 -51.09
N VAL A 218 5.64 16.91 -50.08
CA VAL A 218 6.14 18.03 -49.28
C VAL A 218 7.11 18.84 -50.12
N GLN A 219 6.92 20.15 -50.19
CA GLN A 219 7.83 21.09 -50.84
C GLN A 219 8.23 22.18 -49.85
N VAL A 220 9.53 22.43 -49.74
CA VAL A 220 10.11 23.38 -48.81
C VAL A 220 11.08 24.29 -49.54
N GLU A 221 10.98 25.59 -49.29
CA GLU A 221 11.97 26.59 -49.67
C GLU A 221 12.37 27.44 -48.45
N VAL A 222 13.66 27.51 -48.16
CA VAL A 222 14.22 28.46 -47.18
C VAL A 222 15.19 29.38 -47.91
N SER A 223 14.78 30.63 -48.12
CA SER A 223 15.55 31.62 -48.88
C SER A 223 16.37 32.56 -48.01
N GLU A 224 16.06 32.66 -46.71
CA GLU A 224 16.89 33.38 -45.73
C GLU A 224 17.05 32.57 -44.44
N VAL A 225 18.25 32.03 -44.24
CA VAL A 225 18.65 31.23 -43.08
C VAL A 225 19.03 32.13 -41.90
N VAL A 226 18.72 31.67 -40.70
CA VAL A 226 19.23 32.24 -39.44
C VAL A 226 20.10 31.22 -38.71
N PRO A 227 21.09 31.67 -37.91
CA PRO A 227 21.83 30.77 -37.05
C PRO A 227 20.88 30.04 -36.09
N GLU A 228 21.15 28.75 -35.85
CA GLU A 228 20.41 28.01 -34.85
C GLU A 228 20.54 28.69 -33.47
N PRO A 229 19.43 28.86 -32.74
CA PRO A 229 19.52 29.27 -31.34
C PRO A 229 20.42 28.27 -30.61
N LYS A 230 21.46 28.77 -29.94
CA LYS A 230 22.23 27.91 -29.04
C LYS A 230 21.28 27.38 -27.98
N GLU A 231 21.18 26.06 -27.86
CA GLU A 231 20.44 25.40 -26.79
C GLU A 231 20.91 26.00 -25.46
N GLN A 232 20.03 26.77 -24.80
CA GLN A 232 20.36 27.36 -23.51
C GLN A 232 20.47 26.21 -22.53
N ARG A 233 21.70 25.87 -22.13
CA ARG A 233 21.92 24.86 -21.09
C ARG A 233 21.21 25.31 -19.83
N LYS A 234 20.25 24.51 -19.36
CA LYS A 234 19.61 24.71 -18.07
C LYS A 234 20.70 24.73 -17.00
N THR A 235 20.77 25.81 -16.24
CA THR A 235 21.69 25.95 -15.12
C THR A 235 20.97 25.58 -13.84
N TYR A 236 21.62 24.77 -13.01
CA TYR A 236 21.08 24.33 -11.72
C TYR A 236 21.90 24.96 -10.60
N PRO A 237 21.27 25.30 -9.45
CA PRO A 237 22.03 25.68 -8.29
C PRO A 237 22.89 24.48 -7.81
N PRO A 238 24.05 24.74 -7.17
CA PRO A 238 24.91 23.66 -6.65
C PRO A 238 24.17 22.76 -5.66
N PHE A 239 24.41 21.45 -5.70
CA PHE A 239 23.84 20.50 -4.75
C PHE A 239 24.40 20.72 -3.34
N VAL A 240 23.53 20.73 -2.34
CA VAL A 240 23.90 20.92 -0.93
C VAL A 240 23.80 19.60 -0.17
N SER A 241 24.95 19.05 0.21
CA SER A 241 25.05 17.81 0.99
C SER A 241 24.60 17.97 2.44
N ARG A 242 24.11 16.87 3.02
CA ARG A 242 23.73 16.75 4.44
C ARG A 242 24.45 15.58 5.09
N PRO A 243 25.77 15.67 5.29
CA PRO A 243 26.53 14.56 5.83
C PRO A 243 26.10 14.25 7.26
N SER A 244 25.90 12.96 7.54
CA SER A 244 25.71 12.49 8.91
C SER A 244 27.07 12.20 9.56
N PRO A 245 27.27 12.54 10.85
CA PRO A 245 28.50 12.20 11.57
C PRO A 245 28.72 10.69 11.73
N HIS A 246 27.68 9.88 11.51
CA HIS A 246 27.77 8.42 11.58
C HIS A 246 28.02 7.75 10.23
N ALA A 247 27.91 8.49 9.12
CA ALA A 247 28.12 7.96 7.78
C ALA A 247 29.59 7.51 7.57
N PRO A 248 29.84 6.58 6.64
CA PRO A 248 31.20 6.28 6.19
C PRO A 248 31.91 7.52 5.63
N ARG A 249 33.23 7.42 5.45
CA ARG A 249 34.04 8.51 4.89
C ARG A 249 33.54 8.92 3.49
N PRO A 250 33.60 10.21 3.14
CA PRO A 250 33.26 10.68 1.80
C PRO A 250 34.05 9.97 0.70
N ARG A 251 33.40 9.75 -0.43
CA ARG A 251 33.93 9.12 -1.65
C ARG A 251 34.23 10.18 -2.70
N LYS A 252 34.75 9.76 -3.86
CA LYS A 252 35.02 10.67 -4.97
C LYS A 252 33.71 11.33 -5.45
N PRO A 253 33.62 12.68 -5.50
CA PRO A 253 32.47 13.37 -6.07
C PRO A 253 32.39 13.15 -7.58
N THR A 254 31.19 12.90 -8.08
CA THR A 254 30.89 12.70 -9.51
C THR A 254 29.98 13.78 -10.07
N GLY A 255 29.39 14.62 -9.22
CA GLY A 255 28.37 15.60 -9.61
C GLY A 255 26.95 15.03 -9.70
N PHE A 256 26.79 13.72 -9.48
CA PHE A 256 25.50 13.00 -9.59
C PHE A 256 25.38 11.93 -8.52
N PHE A 257 24.15 11.56 -8.18
CA PHE A 257 23.89 10.42 -7.30
C PHE A 257 24.36 9.12 -7.92
N ARG A 258 24.90 8.22 -7.09
CA ARG A 258 25.28 6.85 -7.49
C ARG A 258 25.14 5.88 -6.33
N THR A 259 25.20 4.58 -6.59
CA THR A 259 25.22 3.57 -5.53
C THR A 259 26.63 3.05 -5.29
N GLU A 260 26.92 2.65 -4.06
CA GLU A 260 28.19 2.00 -3.73
C GLU A 260 28.05 1.11 -2.49
N GLN A 261 28.66 -0.08 -2.52
CA GLN A 261 28.76 -0.92 -1.33
C GLN A 261 30.04 -0.58 -0.54
N ILE A 262 29.89 -0.29 0.74
CA ILE A 262 30.97 0.07 1.67
C ILE A 262 30.91 -0.91 2.85
N ASN A 263 31.94 -1.75 3.00
CA ASN A 263 32.03 -2.77 4.06
C ASN A 263 30.80 -3.70 4.13
N GLY A 264 30.28 -4.13 2.99
CA GLY A 264 29.11 -5.02 2.91
C GLY A 264 27.76 -4.31 3.02
N VAL A 265 27.72 -3.00 3.29
CA VAL A 265 26.50 -2.19 3.38
C VAL A 265 26.36 -1.31 2.13
N TRP A 266 25.20 -1.29 1.49
CA TRP A 266 24.91 -0.42 0.36
C TRP A 266 24.64 1.01 0.82
N TRP A 267 25.08 1.97 0.00
CA TRP A 267 24.84 3.40 0.21
C TRP A 267 24.45 4.06 -1.10
N LEU A 268 23.63 5.11 -1.00
CA LEU A 268 23.66 6.16 -2.00
C LEU A 268 24.85 7.06 -1.72
N ILE A 269 25.53 7.52 -2.76
CA ILE A 269 26.56 8.53 -2.70
C ILE A 269 26.01 9.78 -3.38
N ASP A 270 25.97 10.89 -2.64
CA ASP A 270 25.47 12.15 -3.16
C ASP A 270 26.45 12.78 -4.20
N PRO A 271 26.02 13.81 -4.95
CA PRO A 271 26.85 14.50 -5.95
C PRO A 271 28.23 14.96 -5.47
N ASN A 272 28.35 15.32 -4.19
CA ASN A 272 29.59 15.80 -3.57
C ASN A 272 30.40 14.65 -2.91
N GLY A 273 29.95 13.40 -3.04
CA GLY A 273 30.66 12.20 -2.59
C GLY A 273 30.26 11.70 -1.20
N TYR A 274 29.28 12.29 -0.52
CA TYR A 274 28.91 11.85 0.83
C TYR A 274 27.96 10.65 0.79
N PRO A 275 28.24 9.56 1.55
CA PRO A 275 27.27 8.50 1.75
C PRO A 275 26.00 9.02 2.44
N THR A 276 24.84 8.68 1.90
CA THR A 276 23.52 9.12 2.37
C THR A 276 22.48 8.01 2.21
N LEU A 277 21.35 8.19 2.88
CA LEU A 277 20.11 7.43 2.70
C LEU A 277 19.08 8.32 2.00
N SER A 278 18.17 7.73 1.25
CA SER A 278 17.04 8.43 0.61
C SER A 278 15.82 8.35 1.53
N ILE A 279 15.56 9.42 2.29
CA ILE A 279 14.43 9.53 3.20
C ILE A 279 13.47 10.57 2.63
N GLY A 280 12.39 10.09 2.03
CA GLY A 280 11.48 10.91 1.24
C GLY A 280 10.03 10.78 1.67
N THR A 281 9.19 11.61 1.06
CA THR A 281 7.74 11.46 1.10
C THR A 281 7.19 11.70 -0.30
N ASP A 282 6.19 10.92 -0.66
CA ASP A 282 5.54 11.01 -1.95
C ASP A 282 4.45 12.10 -1.96
N HIS A 283 4.02 12.50 -3.16
CA HIS A 283 2.95 13.46 -3.42
C HIS A 283 3.14 14.83 -2.77
N VAL A 284 4.39 15.31 -2.67
CA VAL A 284 4.69 16.70 -2.27
C VAL A 284 4.32 17.66 -3.41
N SER A 285 3.03 17.87 -3.59
CA SER A 285 2.47 18.60 -4.73
C SER A 285 1.41 19.62 -4.28
N TYR A 286 1.40 20.75 -4.96
CA TYR A 286 0.44 21.83 -4.74
C TYR A 286 -0.96 21.52 -5.33
N PHE A 287 -1.07 20.51 -6.19
CA PHE A 287 -2.27 20.22 -6.99
C PHE A 287 -2.99 18.92 -6.57
N VAL A 288 -2.44 18.20 -5.61
CA VAL A 288 -2.85 16.85 -5.21
C VAL A 288 -3.97 16.89 -4.17
N HIS A 289 -4.96 15.99 -4.09
CA HIS A 289 -5.56 15.08 -5.09
C HIS A 289 -6.85 15.70 -5.67
N TRP A 290 -7.21 15.39 -6.91
CA TRP A 290 -8.53 15.71 -7.44
C TRP A 290 -9.61 14.84 -6.80
N CYS A 291 -10.77 15.43 -6.49
CA CYS A 291 -11.96 14.70 -6.05
C CYS A 291 -13.07 14.84 -7.10
N GLU A 292 -13.45 13.73 -7.73
CA GLU A 292 -14.51 13.68 -8.76
C GLU A 292 -15.82 14.29 -8.24
N LYS A 293 -16.22 13.96 -7.02
CA LYS A 293 -17.48 14.43 -6.42
C LYS A 293 -17.48 15.94 -6.12
N LEU A 294 -16.33 16.52 -5.82
CA LEU A 294 -16.20 17.96 -5.55
C LEU A 294 -15.95 18.78 -6.83
N GLY A 295 -15.47 18.14 -7.89
CA GLY A 295 -15.06 18.84 -9.11
C GLY A 295 -13.86 19.78 -8.90
N CYS A 296 -13.04 19.51 -7.88
CA CYS A 296 -11.81 20.26 -7.57
C CYS A 296 -10.80 19.38 -6.81
N ALA A 297 -9.58 19.88 -6.64
CA ALA A 297 -8.62 19.33 -5.68
C ALA A 297 -8.71 20.12 -4.36
N PRO A 298 -9.30 19.58 -3.28
CA PRO A 298 -9.62 20.38 -2.11
C PRO A 298 -8.38 20.90 -1.36
N TYR A 299 -7.31 20.09 -1.24
CA TYR A 299 -6.04 20.56 -0.68
C TYR A 299 -5.47 21.74 -1.48
N HIS A 300 -5.48 21.67 -2.82
CA HIS A 300 -5.04 22.76 -3.69
C HIS A 300 -5.78 24.07 -3.38
N GLU A 301 -7.11 24.02 -3.28
CA GLU A 301 -7.92 25.20 -2.95
C GLU A 301 -7.59 25.76 -1.56
N ASN A 302 -7.33 24.89 -0.58
CA ASN A 302 -6.93 25.29 0.76
C ASN A 302 -5.55 25.97 0.78
N VAL A 303 -4.54 25.37 0.14
CA VAL A 303 -3.19 25.96 0.11
C VAL A 303 -3.11 27.21 -0.77
N LYS A 304 -3.91 27.30 -1.83
CA LYS A 304 -4.07 28.51 -2.63
C LYS A 304 -4.63 29.66 -1.80
N ARG A 305 -5.62 29.40 -0.95
CA ARG A 305 -6.16 30.40 -0.02
C ARG A 305 -5.15 30.80 1.06
N LYS A 306 -4.38 29.83 1.57
CA LYS A 306 -3.42 30.02 2.67
C LYS A 306 -2.13 30.74 2.25
N TYR A 307 -1.59 30.40 1.09
CA TYR A 307 -0.26 30.87 0.64
C TYR A 307 -0.31 31.77 -0.60
N GLY A 308 -1.41 31.80 -1.34
CA GLY A 308 -1.60 32.61 -2.55
C GLY A 308 -0.86 32.12 -3.80
N SER A 309 0.26 31.40 -3.65
CA SER A 309 1.09 30.89 -4.75
C SER A 309 1.75 29.55 -4.42
N GLU A 310 2.09 28.77 -5.45
CA GLU A 310 2.85 27.52 -5.32
C GLU A 310 4.24 27.77 -4.71
N GLU A 311 4.91 28.87 -5.05
CA GLU A 311 6.23 29.21 -4.51
C GLU A 311 6.22 29.44 -3.00
N ALA A 312 5.23 30.18 -2.49
CA ALA A 312 5.09 30.45 -1.07
C ALA A 312 4.77 29.17 -0.28
N TRP A 313 3.88 28.32 -0.82
CA TRP A 313 3.59 27.00 -0.28
C TRP A 313 4.86 26.13 -0.27
N ALA A 314 5.56 26.02 -1.39
CA ALA A 314 6.73 25.17 -1.55
C ALA A 314 7.84 25.54 -0.55
N LYS A 315 8.05 26.83 -0.29
CA LYS A 315 9.02 27.30 0.71
C LYS A 315 8.70 26.78 2.12
N GLU A 316 7.43 26.83 2.51
CA GLU A 316 6.98 26.36 3.83
C GLU A 316 7.02 24.82 3.93
N VAL A 317 6.59 24.12 2.88
CA VAL A 317 6.62 22.65 2.83
C VAL A 317 8.05 22.13 2.88
N VAL A 318 8.96 22.69 2.09
CA VAL A 318 10.38 22.32 2.15
C VAL A 318 10.92 22.58 3.56
N ARG A 319 10.66 23.75 4.15
CA ARG A 319 11.10 24.06 5.52
C ARG A 319 10.65 22.99 6.53
N ARG A 320 9.39 22.54 6.46
CA ARG A 320 8.85 21.47 7.31
C ARG A 320 9.58 20.14 7.08
N LEU A 321 9.66 19.69 5.83
CA LEU A 321 10.33 18.43 5.47
C LEU A 321 11.79 18.39 5.93
N LEU A 322 12.52 19.49 5.75
CA LEU A 322 13.89 19.62 6.25
C LEU A 322 13.95 19.54 7.78
N SER A 323 13.02 20.18 8.48
CA SER A 323 12.95 20.14 9.95
C SER A 323 12.59 18.75 10.49
N TRP A 324 11.89 17.94 9.69
CA TRP A 324 11.53 16.55 10.00
C TRP A 324 12.54 15.53 9.45
N ASN A 325 13.73 16.00 9.05
CA ASN A 325 14.86 15.21 8.55
C ASN A 325 14.58 14.38 7.28
N PHE A 326 13.65 14.82 6.44
CA PHE A 326 13.55 14.34 5.05
C PHE A 326 14.62 15.00 4.17
N ASN A 327 15.08 14.29 3.14
CA ASN A 327 16.09 14.77 2.19
C ASN A 327 15.75 14.52 0.71
N VAL A 328 14.61 13.88 0.42
CA VAL A 328 14.14 13.58 -0.94
C VAL A 328 12.67 13.96 -1.10
N LEU A 329 12.35 14.64 -2.21
CA LEU A 329 11.01 14.71 -2.77
C LEU A 329 10.78 13.42 -3.57
N GLY A 330 9.84 12.60 -3.11
CA GLY A 330 9.52 11.31 -3.73
C GLY A 330 8.67 11.46 -4.99
N ALA A 331 7.86 10.43 -5.26
CA ALA A 331 6.92 10.40 -6.38
C ALA A 331 6.01 11.64 -6.42
N ASN A 332 5.68 12.11 -7.61
CA ASN A 332 4.70 13.18 -7.84
C ASN A 332 4.96 14.48 -7.04
N ASN A 333 6.12 15.11 -7.27
CA ASN A 333 6.53 16.34 -6.59
C ASN A 333 6.37 17.62 -7.45
N SER A 334 6.03 18.73 -6.78
CA SER A 334 5.95 20.07 -7.38
C SER A 334 7.33 20.61 -7.77
N VAL A 335 7.46 21.12 -8.99
CA VAL A 335 8.72 21.70 -9.50
C VAL A 335 9.21 22.86 -8.63
N LYS A 336 8.30 23.65 -8.04
CA LYS A 336 8.66 24.77 -7.16
C LYS A 336 9.28 24.33 -5.84
N ALA A 337 9.10 23.08 -5.40
CA ALA A 337 9.74 22.54 -4.19
C ALA A 337 11.19 22.08 -4.43
N ARG A 338 11.61 21.90 -5.69
CA ARG A 338 12.94 21.42 -6.04
C ARG A 338 14.01 22.48 -5.76
N TYR A 339 15.26 22.02 -5.65
CA TYR A 339 16.46 22.88 -5.50
C TYR A 339 16.52 23.69 -4.20
N GLN A 340 15.76 23.30 -3.18
CA GLN A 340 15.69 23.96 -1.88
C GLN A 340 16.22 23.08 -0.74
N GLY A 341 17.17 22.17 -1.04
CA GLY A 341 17.79 21.30 -0.03
C GLY A 341 17.21 19.88 0.05
N LEU A 342 16.30 19.52 -0.86
CA LEU A 342 15.79 18.17 -1.10
C LEU A 342 16.18 17.73 -2.50
N ALA A 343 16.71 16.51 -2.66
CA ALA A 343 16.83 15.88 -3.98
C ALA A 343 15.43 15.53 -4.51
N HIS A 344 15.29 15.28 -5.81
CA HIS A 344 13.99 14.99 -6.42
C HIS A 344 14.04 13.75 -7.30
N THR A 345 12.87 13.15 -7.56
CA THR A 345 12.69 12.03 -8.51
C THR A 345 11.74 12.43 -9.63
N GLU A 346 11.83 11.72 -10.76
CA GLU A 346 10.99 11.89 -11.94
C GLU A 346 10.38 10.56 -12.41
N PHE A 347 9.18 10.60 -12.99
CA PHE A 347 8.55 9.44 -13.64
C PHE A 347 8.71 9.48 -15.16
N LEU A 348 8.96 8.32 -15.74
CA LEU A 348 8.95 8.13 -17.19
C LEU A 348 7.65 7.50 -17.67
N SER A 349 7.01 6.65 -16.86
CA SER A 349 5.75 5.95 -17.18
C SER A 349 5.82 5.18 -18.50
N PHE A 350 6.91 4.47 -18.76
CA PHE A 350 7.13 3.81 -20.05
C PHE A 350 6.07 2.75 -20.35
N GLY A 351 5.80 1.88 -19.38
CA GLY A 351 4.90 0.75 -19.51
C GLY A 351 3.44 1.15 -19.36
N SER A 352 3.10 1.93 -18.34
CA SER A 352 1.70 2.33 -18.09
C SER A 352 1.13 3.15 -19.27
N ASP A 353 1.89 4.12 -19.80
CA ASP A 353 1.43 4.95 -20.91
C ASP A 353 1.36 4.11 -22.21
N PHE A 354 2.35 3.23 -22.47
CA PHE A 354 2.33 2.39 -23.67
C PHE A 354 1.26 1.30 -23.63
N ALA A 355 0.90 0.78 -22.45
CA ALA A 355 -0.20 -0.18 -22.30
C ALA A 355 -1.56 0.40 -22.76
N SER A 356 -1.73 1.72 -22.81
CA SER A 356 -2.92 2.35 -23.41
C SER A 356 -2.92 2.31 -24.95
N ILE A 357 -1.78 1.96 -25.58
CA ILE A 357 -1.62 1.83 -27.03
C ILE A 357 -1.59 0.36 -27.43
N ALA A 358 -0.76 -0.42 -26.73
CA ALA A 358 -0.61 -1.85 -26.95
C ALA A 358 -0.21 -2.53 -25.63
N ASP A 359 -0.99 -3.54 -25.22
CA ASP A 359 -0.82 -4.21 -23.94
C ASP A 359 -0.68 -5.73 -24.07
N ILE A 360 0.07 -6.32 -23.13
CA ILE A 360 -0.09 -7.73 -22.73
C ILE A 360 -1.27 -7.82 -21.76
N VAL A 361 -1.21 -7.01 -20.70
CA VAL A 361 -2.22 -6.98 -19.64
C VAL A 361 -3.01 -5.67 -19.71
N PRO A 362 -4.34 -5.71 -19.87
CA PRO A 362 -5.13 -4.50 -20.07
C PRO A 362 -5.20 -3.66 -18.80
N LYS A 363 -5.20 -2.34 -19.01
CA LYS A 363 -5.41 -1.35 -17.96
C LYS A 363 -6.87 -1.33 -17.53
N VAL A 364 -7.15 -1.81 -16.32
CA VAL A 364 -8.49 -1.85 -15.72
C VAL A 364 -8.69 -0.72 -14.71
N HIS A 365 -7.64 -0.38 -13.96
CA HIS A 365 -7.60 0.75 -13.03
C HIS A 365 -6.53 1.76 -13.48
N TRP A 366 -5.49 2.00 -12.69
CA TRP A 366 -4.43 2.98 -12.99
C TRP A 366 -3.23 2.41 -13.76
N THR A 367 -3.00 1.08 -13.77
CA THR A 367 -1.88 0.43 -14.49
C THR A 367 -2.31 -0.79 -15.31
N GLY A 368 -1.48 -1.13 -16.28
CA GLY A 368 -1.53 -2.33 -17.13
C GLY A 368 -0.12 -2.88 -17.31
N PHE A 369 0.09 -3.75 -18.29
CA PHE A 369 1.45 -4.14 -18.71
C PHE A 369 1.61 -4.00 -20.23
N PRO A 370 2.65 -3.30 -20.72
CA PRO A 370 2.81 -3.00 -22.15
C PRO A 370 3.09 -4.24 -23.00
N ASP A 371 2.69 -4.21 -24.27
CA ASP A 371 3.17 -5.15 -25.29
C ASP A 371 4.62 -4.84 -25.66
N VAL A 372 5.56 -5.36 -24.86
CA VAL A 372 7.01 -5.18 -25.07
C VAL A 372 7.57 -5.91 -26.29
N PHE A 373 6.75 -6.69 -26.98
CA PHE A 373 7.09 -7.33 -28.25
C PHE A 373 6.69 -6.47 -29.45
N ASP A 374 5.85 -5.45 -29.24
CA ASP A 374 5.52 -4.47 -30.26
C ASP A 374 6.78 -3.63 -30.58
N PRO A 375 7.23 -3.57 -31.84
CA PRO A 375 8.44 -2.83 -32.21
C PRO A 375 8.34 -1.33 -31.91
N ARG A 376 7.11 -0.79 -31.77
CA ARG A 376 6.89 0.61 -31.39
C ARG A 376 7.24 0.89 -29.93
N PHE A 377 7.33 -0.13 -29.06
CA PHE A 377 7.65 0.06 -27.65
C PHE A 377 9.07 0.63 -27.45
N GLU A 378 10.06 0.11 -28.18
CA GLU A 378 11.44 0.60 -28.09
C GLU A 378 11.54 2.05 -28.57
N ARG A 379 10.89 2.37 -29.68
CA ARG A 379 10.81 3.74 -30.21
C ARG A 379 10.09 4.68 -29.25
N PHE A 380 9.00 4.23 -28.62
CA PHE A 380 8.29 4.98 -27.59
C PHE A 380 9.21 5.33 -26.42
N CYS A 381 9.95 4.34 -25.92
CA CYS A 381 10.89 4.55 -24.82
C CYS A 381 12.00 5.54 -25.20
N ASP A 382 12.57 5.44 -26.40
CA ASP A 382 13.60 6.37 -26.88
C ASP A 382 13.08 7.82 -26.95
N LEU A 383 11.91 8.03 -27.56
CA LEU A 383 11.30 9.36 -27.66
C LEU A 383 10.96 9.94 -26.28
N ARG A 384 10.40 9.12 -25.39
CA ARG A 384 10.05 9.55 -24.03
C ARG A 384 11.30 9.90 -23.22
N ALA A 385 12.37 9.12 -23.32
CA ALA A 385 13.66 9.42 -22.69
C ALA A 385 14.31 10.68 -23.28
N LYS A 386 14.25 10.88 -24.60
CA LYS A 386 14.70 12.12 -25.26
C LYS A 386 13.98 13.34 -24.68
N GLN A 387 12.66 13.25 -24.48
CA GLN A 387 11.84 14.35 -23.98
C GLN A 387 11.97 14.61 -22.48
N ARG A 388 12.16 13.56 -21.66
CA ARG A 388 12.11 13.66 -20.19
C ARG A 388 13.47 13.56 -19.51
N CYS A 389 14.40 12.80 -20.08
CA CYS A 389 15.74 12.61 -19.53
C CYS A 389 16.74 13.64 -20.07
N ALA A 390 16.79 13.85 -21.39
CA ALA A 390 17.79 14.74 -21.99
C ALA A 390 17.80 16.18 -21.42
N PRO A 391 16.65 16.81 -21.10
CA PRO A 391 16.63 18.14 -20.47
C PRO A 391 17.15 18.18 -19.03
N ASN A 392 17.24 17.02 -18.36
CA ASN A 392 17.62 16.87 -16.97
C ASN A 392 19.00 16.22 -16.77
N ARG A 393 19.68 15.81 -17.85
CA ARG A 393 20.97 15.09 -17.83
C ARG A 393 22.11 15.72 -17.04
N ASN A 394 21.99 17.01 -16.71
CA ASN A 394 22.98 17.78 -15.95
C ASN A 394 22.44 18.29 -14.60
N ASP A 395 21.28 17.84 -14.16
CA ASP A 395 20.67 18.25 -12.89
C ASP A 395 21.30 17.51 -11.69
N PRO A 396 22.18 18.12 -10.89
CA PRO A 396 22.81 17.41 -9.78
C PRO A 396 21.83 17.06 -8.65
N TRP A 397 20.61 17.60 -8.64
CA TRP A 397 19.61 17.34 -7.61
C TRP A 397 18.69 16.18 -7.94
N LEU A 398 18.72 15.67 -9.17
CA LEU A 398 17.90 14.53 -9.56
C LEU A 398 18.52 13.25 -8.98
N LEU A 399 17.76 12.54 -8.15
CA LEU A 399 18.16 11.23 -7.63
C LEU A 399 18.17 10.19 -8.76
N GLY A 400 17.11 10.17 -9.57
CA GLY A 400 16.94 9.23 -10.66
C GLY A 400 15.50 9.18 -11.19
N TYR A 401 15.28 8.26 -12.13
CA TYR A 401 14.01 8.06 -12.81
C TYR A 401 13.32 6.78 -12.35
N PHE A 402 12.06 6.89 -11.95
CA PHE A 402 11.17 5.74 -11.91
C PHE A 402 10.72 5.42 -13.34
N LEU A 403 10.86 4.15 -13.72
CA LEU A 403 10.38 3.64 -15.00
C LEU A 403 8.86 3.73 -15.07
N ASP A 404 8.19 3.22 -14.02
CA ASP A 404 6.74 3.10 -13.88
C ASP A 404 6.36 2.95 -12.39
N ASN A 405 5.07 2.84 -12.11
CA ASN A 405 4.51 2.50 -10.81
C ASN A 405 3.64 1.24 -10.95
N GLU A 406 3.85 0.21 -10.13
CA GLU A 406 2.89 -0.89 -9.91
C GLU A 406 2.29 -1.51 -11.19
N LEU A 407 3.14 -1.86 -12.16
CA LEU A 407 2.69 -2.57 -13.36
C LEU A 407 2.10 -3.96 -13.01
N GLU A 408 1.19 -4.45 -13.86
CA GLU A 408 0.42 -5.68 -13.66
C GLU A 408 1.22 -6.97 -13.94
N TRP A 409 2.34 -7.16 -13.24
CA TRP A 409 3.29 -8.27 -13.44
C TRP A 409 2.70 -9.67 -13.23
N TRP A 410 1.64 -9.78 -12.43
CA TRP A 410 0.97 -11.06 -12.12
C TRP A 410 -0.14 -11.43 -13.10
N GLY A 411 -0.38 -10.58 -14.13
CA GLY A 411 -1.57 -10.69 -14.99
C GLY A 411 -2.87 -10.60 -14.18
N LYS A 412 -4.02 -10.93 -14.80
CA LYS A 412 -5.32 -10.86 -14.12
C LYS A 412 -5.65 -12.09 -13.29
N SER A 413 -4.89 -13.17 -13.41
CA SER A 413 -5.08 -14.39 -12.61
C SER A 413 -4.33 -14.39 -11.28
N GLY A 414 -3.41 -13.44 -11.06
CA GLY A 414 -2.56 -13.40 -9.85
C GLY A 414 -1.47 -14.49 -9.80
N ARG A 415 -1.29 -15.27 -10.87
CA ARG A 415 -0.30 -16.37 -10.93
C ARG A 415 1.06 -15.85 -11.39
N PRO A 416 2.18 -16.52 -11.03
CA PRO A 416 3.51 -16.12 -11.49
C PRO A 416 3.67 -15.99 -13.01
N TRP A 417 2.86 -16.75 -13.77
CA TRP A 417 2.84 -16.76 -15.23
C TRP A 417 1.62 -16.04 -15.84
N GLY A 418 0.86 -15.27 -15.05
CA GLY A 418 -0.41 -14.69 -15.51
C GLY A 418 -0.27 -13.77 -16.74
N MET A 419 0.87 -13.10 -16.93
CA MET A 419 1.14 -12.35 -18.17
C MET A 419 1.10 -13.22 -19.43
N ALA A 420 1.57 -14.47 -19.35
CA ALA A 420 1.52 -15.41 -20.49
C ALA A 420 0.07 -15.82 -20.81
N GLU A 421 -0.78 -15.92 -19.78
CA GLU A 421 -2.22 -16.18 -19.97
C GLU A 421 -2.91 -14.98 -20.64
N GLU A 422 -2.56 -13.74 -20.25
CA GLU A 422 -3.08 -12.55 -20.91
C GLU A 422 -2.61 -12.45 -22.37
N ALA A 423 -1.34 -12.79 -22.66
CA ALA A 423 -0.85 -12.87 -24.03
C ALA A 423 -1.57 -13.96 -24.85
N TRP A 424 -1.94 -15.10 -24.24
CA TRP A 424 -2.68 -16.17 -24.93
C TRP A 424 -4.04 -15.66 -25.42
N LYS A 425 -4.75 -14.87 -24.61
CA LYS A 425 -6.07 -14.31 -24.94
C LYS A 425 -6.05 -13.33 -26.12
N LYS A 426 -4.87 -12.85 -26.51
CA LYS A 426 -4.76 -11.84 -27.58
C LYS A 426 -4.99 -12.45 -28.97
N PRO A 427 -5.53 -11.66 -29.92
CA PRO A 427 -5.64 -12.07 -31.33
C PRO A 427 -4.31 -12.46 -31.99
N PRO A 428 -4.32 -13.30 -33.04
CA PRO A 428 -3.11 -13.83 -33.69
C PRO A 428 -2.19 -12.77 -34.33
N ASN A 429 -2.73 -11.58 -34.64
CA ASN A 429 -1.97 -10.46 -35.18
C ASN A 429 -1.23 -9.63 -34.11
N ARG A 430 -1.40 -9.96 -32.83
CA ARG A 430 -0.74 -9.23 -31.73
C ARG A 430 0.70 -9.73 -31.53
N PRO A 431 1.71 -8.84 -31.45
CA PRO A 431 3.10 -9.22 -31.25
C PRO A 431 3.33 -10.12 -30.02
N CYS A 432 2.72 -9.80 -28.88
CA CYS A 432 2.83 -10.64 -27.68
C CYS A 432 2.25 -12.06 -27.87
N LYS A 433 1.18 -12.22 -28.66
CA LYS A 433 0.59 -13.54 -28.97
C LYS A 433 1.53 -14.37 -29.84
N GLN A 434 2.10 -13.74 -30.87
CA GLN A 434 3.09 -14.37 -31.75
C GLN A 434 4.33 -14.79 -30.97
N ALA A 435 4.84 -13.91 -30.09
CA ALA A 435 5.97 -14.21 -29.22
C ALA A 435 5.68 -15.36 -28.25
N LEU A 436 4.48 -15.41 -27.65
CA LEU A 436 4.07 -16.53 -26.80
C LEU A 436 4.14 -17.86 -27.56
N VAL A 437 3.53 -17.93 -28.75
CA VAL A 437 3.53 -19.17 -29.54
C VAL A 437 4.93 -19.55 -29.99
N GLN A 438 5.75 -18.57 -30.38
CA GLN A 438 7.15 -18.81 -30.72
C GLN A 438 7.93 -19.42 -29.55
N ILE A 439 7.88 -18.79 -28.38
CA ILE A 439 8.59 -19.26 -27.17
C ILE A 439 8.12 -20.66 -26.77
N VAL A 440 6.81 -20.90 -26.83
CA VAL A 440 6.24 -22.22 -26.55
C VAL A 440 6.75 -23.25 -27.57
N GLY A 441 6.68 -22.94 -28.87
CA GLY A 441 7.17 -23.82 -29.94
C GLY A 441 8.65 -24.17 -29.78
N GLU A 442 9.50 -23.16 -29.54
CA GLU A 442 10.93 -23.35 -29.29
C GLU A 442 11.19 -24.22 -28.05
N PHE A 443 10.49 -23.96 -26.95
CA PHE A 443 10.64 -24.71 -25.70
C PHE A 443 10.32 -26.20 -25.87
N TYR A 444 9.27 -26.53 -26.65
CA TYR A 444 8.90 -27.91 -26.97
C TYR A 444 9.60 -28.48 -28.21
N ARG A 445 10.54 -27.75 -28.83
CA ARG A 445 11.18 -28.13 -30.10
C ARG A 445 10.17 -28.47 -31.20
N ASN A 446 9.09 -27.70 -31.24
CA ASN A 446 7.94 -27.87 -32.13
C ASN A 446 7.19 -29.22 -31.97
N ASP A 447 7.29 -29.89 -30.81
CA ASP A 447 6.44 -31.04 -30.46
C ASP A 447 5.11 -30.59 -29.83
N ILE A 448 4.06 -30.50 -30.66
CA ILE A 448 2.71 -30.12 -30.21
C ILE A 448 2.08 -31.16 -29.28
N ASN A 449 2.46 -32.44 -29.38
CA ASN A 449 1.90 -33.48 -28.52
C ASN A 449 2.42 -33.37 -27.09
N ALA A 450 3.70 -33.00 -26.93
CA ALA A 450 4.27 -32.70 -25.62
C ALA A 450 3.56 -31.50 -24.96
N PHE A 451 3.26 -30.44 -25.73
CA PHE A 451 2.46 -29.32 -25.25
C PHE A 451 1.04 -29.76 -24.85
N ASN A 452 0.35 -30.49 -25.74
CA ASN A 452 -1.01 -30.99 -25.47
C ASN A 452 -1.07 -31.83 -24.18
N SER A 453 -0.05 -32.66 -23.93
CA SER A 453 0.06 -33.45 -22.70
C SER A 453 0.21 -32.57 -21.45
N ASP A 454 0.95 -31.47 -21.54
CA ASP A 454 1.21 -30.59 -20.39
C ASP A 454 0.06 -29.64 -20.08
N PHE A 455 -0.86 -29.43 -21.03
CA PHE A 455 -1.96 -28.47 -20.90
C PHE A 455 -3.36 -29.10 -21.01
N GLY A 456 -3.45 -30.41 -21.31
CA GLY A 456 -4.72 -31.11 -21.48
C GLY A 456 -5.49 -30.68 -22.73
N THR A 457 -4.78 -30.18 -23.74
CA THR A 457 -5.34 -29.65 -24.99
C THR A 457 -5.23 -30.67 -26.12
N LYS A 458 -5.77 -30.33 -27.31
CA LYS A 458 -5.79 -31.21 -28.49
C LYS A 458 -5.44 -30.46 -29.78
N PHE A 459 -4.55 -29.48 -29.68
CA PHE A 459 -4.14 -28.71 -30.85
C PHE A 459 -3.37 -29.59 -31.83
N SER A 460 -3.70 -29.50 -33.11
CA SER A 460 -3.03 -30.21 -34.21
C SER A 460 -1.68 -29.58 -34.58
N SER A 461 -1.46 -28.30 -34.25
CA SER A 461 -0.23 -27.57 -34.51
C SER A 461 -0.10 -26.32 -33.62
N PHE A 462 1.08 -25.70 -33.57
CA PHE A 462 1.25 -24.39 -32.92
C PHE A 462 0.52 -23.26 -33.64
N GLU A 463 0.20 -23.42 -34.93
CA GLU A 463 -0.64 -22.47 -35.68
C GLU A 463 -2.07 -22.45 -35.14
N GLU A 464 -2.58 -23.59 -34.69
CA GLU A 464 -3.89 -23.65 -34.04
C GLU A 464 -3.86 -22.96 -32.67
N LEU A 465 -2.76 -23.09 -31.93
CA LEU A 465 -2.54 -22.35 -30.67
C LEU A 465 -2.48 -20.82 -30.91
N LEU A 466 -1.93 -20.38 -32.03
CA LEU A 466 -1.89 -18.96 -32.43
C LEU A 466 -3.30 -18.36 -32.55
N HIS A 467 -4.26 -19.15 -33.03
CA HIS A 467 -5.64 -18.72 -33.19
C HIS A 467 -6.50 -18.92 -31.93
N SER A 468 -6.06 -19.75 -30.98
CA SER A 468 -6.75 -19.94 -29.70
C SER A 468 -6.61 -18.73 -28.79
N GLN A 469 -7.72 -18.24 -28.24
CA GLN A 469 -7.76 -17.18 -27.22
C GLN A 469 -8.20 -17.71 -25.84
N GLU A 470 -8.26 -19.03 -25.68
CA GLU A 470 -8.72 -19.69 -24.45
C GLU A 470 -7.52 -20.32 -23.72
N PRO A 471 -6.93 -19.62 -22.73
CA PRO A 471 -5.81 -20.17 -21.98
C PRO A 471 -6.25 -21.35 -21.10
N THR A 472 -5.47 -22.42 -21.12
CA THR A 472 -5.61 -23.57 -20.21
C THR A 472 -4.52 -23.57 -19.14
N GLN A 473 -4.84 -24.05 -17.95
CA GLN A 473 -3.86 -24.16 -16.88
C GLN A 473 -2.86 -25.30 -17.15
N PRO A 474 -1.57 -25.10 -16.86
CA PRO A 474 -0.58 -26.17 -16.99
C PRO A 474 -0.88 -27.29 -15.98
N LEU A 475 -0.92 -28.52 -16.46
CA LEU A 475 -1.09 -29.75 -15.68
C LEU A 475 0.23 -30.25 -15.09
N THR A 476 1.38 -29.76 -15.58
CA THR A 476 2.71 -30.21 -15.18
C THR A 476 3.64 -29.04 -14.86
N GLU A 477 4.71 -29.30 -14.09
CA GLU A 477 5.78 -28.32 -13.83
C GLU A 477 6.48 -27.86 -15.12
N ARG A 478 6.57 -28.73 -16.13
CA ARG A 478 7.14 -28.38 -17.44
C ARG A 478 6.26 -27.35 -18.16
N GLY A 479 4.93 -27.53 -18.09
CA GLY A 479 3.96 -26.53 -18.55
C GLY A 479 4.09 -25.18 -17.82
N GLN A 480 4.30 -25.20 -16.50
CA GLN A 480 4.54 -23.95 -15.76
C GLN A 480 5.84 -23.26 -16.20
N LYS A 481 6.92 -24.03 -16.40
CA LYS A 481 8.23 -23.50 -16.84
C LYS A 481 8.16 -22.79 -18.19
N VAL A 482 7.41 -23.30 -19.16
CA VAL A 482 7.29 -22.64 -20.48
C VAL A 482 6.55 -21.29 -20.38
N LEU A 483 5.49 -21.21 -19.57
CA LEU A 483 4.78 -19.93 -19.38
C LEU A 483 5.66 -18.93 -18.60
N MET A 484 6.44 -19.41 -17.63
CA MET A 484 7.44 -18.58 -16.93
C MET A 484 8.57 -18.11 -17.87
N ALA A 485 8.91 -18.86 -18.91
CA ALA A 485 9.88 -18.43 -19.92
C ALA A 485 9.37 -17.20 -20.71
N PHE A 486 8.07 -17.15 -21.03
CA PHE A 486 7.46 -15.95 -21.61
C PHE A 486 7.56 -14.74 -20.66
N VAL A 487 7.24 -14.92 -19.37
CA VAL A 487 7.35 -13.83 -18.37
C VAL A 487 8.78 -13.32 -18.26
N ARG A 488 9.76 -14.23 -18.29
CA ARG A 488 11.19 -13.88 -18.29
C ARG A 488 11.59 -13.06 -19.50
N GLU A 489 11.19 -13.46 -20.71
CA GLU A 489 11.51 -12.71 -21.93
C GLU A 489 10.84 -11.33 -21.94
N ALA A 490 9.57 -11.26 -21.51
CA ALA A 490 8.86 -9.98 -21.40
C ALA A 490 9.55 -9.05 -20.38
N ALA A 491 9.95 -9.57 -19.22
CA ALA A 491 10.70 -8.81 -18.22
C ALA A 491 12.06 -8.34 -18.77
N GLU A 492 12.80 -9.20 -19.47
CA GLU A 492 14.10 -8.85 -20.05
C GLU A 492 13.97 -7.72 -21.07
N ARG A 493 12.99 -7.81 -21.99
CA ARG A 493 12.71 -6.75 -22.97
C ARG A 493 12.35 -5.44 -22.30
N TYR A 494 11.40 -5.46 -21.37
CA TYR A 494 10.96 -4.27 -20.65
C TYR A 494 12.15 -3.53 -20.01
N PHE A 495 12.92 -4.23 -19.17
CA PHE A 495 14.00 -3.59 -18.41
C PHE A 495 15.19 -3.21 -19.28
N ARG A 496 15.54 -4.02 -20.29
CA ARG A 496 16.63 -3.71 -21.22
C ARG A 496 16.33 -2.46 -22.04
N ILE A 497 15.16 -2.41 -22.68
CA ILE A 497 14.77 -1.33 -23.59
C ILE A 497 14.69 0.00 -22.84
N THR A 498 14.02 0.00 -21.69
CA THR A 498 13.86 1.21 -20.87
C THR A 498 15.20 1.72 -20.32
N ALA A 499 16.07 0.83 -19.82
CA ALA A 499 17.40 1.20 -19.35
C ALA A 499 18.30 1.75 -20.49
N GLN A 500 18.25 1.15 -21.67
CA GLN A 500 18.99 1.62 -22.85
C GLN A 500 18.52 3.01 -23.29
N ALA A 501 17.21 3.25 -23.31
CA ALA A 501 16.64 4.55 -23.64
C ALA A 501 17.10 5.65 -22.67
N ILE A 502 17.04 5.39 -21.35
CA ILE A 502 17.56 6.34 -20.34
C ILE A 502 19.04 6.59 -20.60
N LYS A 503 19.86 5.53 -20.67
CA LYS A 503 21.32 5.68 -20.78
C LYS A 503 21.76 6.48 -22.02
N LYS A 504 21.02 6.36 -23.13
CA LYS A 504 21.27 7.09 -24.37
C LYS A 504 21.09 8.61 -24.20
N HIS A 505 20.08 9.05 -23.46
CA HIS A 505 19.72 10.47 -23.32
C HIS A 505 20.19 11.10 -22.00
N ASP A 506 20.47 10.28 -21.00
CA ASP A 506 21.00 10.66 -19.70
C ASP A 506 21.87 9.53 -19.11
N PRO A 507 23.19 9.61 -19.28
CA PRO A 507 24.11 8.59 -18.75
C PRO A 507 24.43 8.78 -17.27
N ASN A 508 23.94 9.83 -16.61
CA ASN A 508 24.43 10.29 -15.31
C ASN A 508 23.53 9.87 -14.13
N HIS A 509 22.21 9.82 -14.32
CA HIS A 509 21.25 9.58 -13.24
C HIS A 509 20.88 8.10 -13.06
N LEU A 510 20.43 7.76 -11.85
CA LEU A 510 20.04 6.41 -11.48
C LEU A 510 18.77 5.96 -12.22
N ASN A 511 18.78 4.73 -12.73
CA ASN A 511 17.57 3.99 -13.04
C ASN A 511 16.99 3.39 -11.73
N LEU A 512 15.85 3.90 -11.28
CA LEU A 512 15.21 3.51 -10.01
C LEU A 512 14.21 2.35 -10.16
N GLY A 513 14.08 1.73 -11.33
CA GLY A 513 13.14 0.62 -11.53
C GLY A 513 11.67 1.06 -11.52
N CYS A 514 10.76 0.11 -11.29
CA CYS A 514 9.33 0.28 -11.60
C CYS A 514 8.37 0.12 -10.40
N ARG A 515 8.86 0.30 -9.17
CA ARG A 515 8.05 0.33 -7.93
C ARG A 515 7.06 -0.85 -7.87
N PHE A 516 7.58 -2.06 -7.69
CA PHE A 516 6.73 -3.26 -7.63
C PHE A 516 5.66 -3.13 -6.52
N ALA A 517 4.41 -3.50 -6.80
CA ALA A 517 3.32 -3.50 -5.83
C ALA A 517 3.40 -4.74 -4.93
N TRP A 518 3.92 -4.60 -3.71
CA TRP A 518 4.26 -5.69 -2.79
C TRP A 518 5.35 -6.64 -3.31
N ASP A 519 5.12 -7.27 -4.46
CA ASP A 519 5.96 -8.28 -5.07
C ASP A 519 5.74 -8.40 -6.59
N ALA A 520 6.62 -9.13 -7.26
CA ALA A 520 6.53 -9.49 -8.67
C ALA A 520 7.06 -10.92 -8.89
N PRO A 521 6.72 -11.58 -10.02
CA PRO A 521 7.30 -12.86 -10.38
C PRO A 521 8.84 -12.80 -10.38
N GLU A 522 9.49 -13.89 -10.00
CA GLU A 522 10.95 -13.95 -9.85
C GLU A 522 11.75 -13.42 -11.07
N PRO A 523 11.38 -13.70 -12.33
CA PRO A 523 12.09 -13.13 -13.48
C PRO A 523 12.07 -11.60 -13.54
N ALA A 524 11.03 -10.94 -13.04
CA ALA A 524 10.97 -9.48 -12.98
C ALA A 524 12.00 -8.92 -12.00
N TRP A 525 12.17 -9.54 -10.82
CA TRP A 525 13.20 -9.18 -9.85
C TRP A 525 14.61 -9.42 -10.38
N GLU A 526 14.83 -10.52 -11.09
CA GLU A 526 16.13 -10.83 -11.70
C GLU A 526 16.49 -9.80 -12.77
N MET A 527 15.56 -9.47 -13.67
CA MET A 527 15.80 -8.49 -14.74
C MET A 527 15.93 -7.06 -14.19
N ALA A 528 15.16 -6.70 -13.15
CA ALA A 528 15.38 -5.45 -12.43
C ALA A 528 16.81 -5.39 -11.85
N GLY A 529 17.30 -6.49 -11.27
CA GLY A 529 18.69 -6.60 -10.79
C GLY A 529 19.75 -6.45 -11.88
N LYS A 530 19.46 -6.88 -13.11
CA LYS A 530 20.36 -6.78 -14.26
C LYS A 530 20.45 -5.37 -14.84
N TYR A 531 19.35 -4.62 -14.87
CA TYR A 531 19.25 -3.37 -15.64
C TYR A 531 19.04 -2.10 -14.81
N CYS A 532 18.60 -2.20 -13.56
CA CYS A 532 18.41 -1.05 -12.68
C CYS A 532 19.66 -0.79 -11.81
N ASP A 533 19.89 0.48 -11.47
CA ASP A 533 20.93 0.85 -10.50
C ASP A 533 20.43 0.63 -9.07
N VAL A 534 19.12 0.81 -8.86
CA VAL A 534 18.37 0.61 -7.63
C VAL A 534 17.05 -0.09 -7.97
N VAL A 535 16.63 -1.08 -7.18
CA VAL A 535 15.31 -1.71 -7.33
C VAL A 535 14.32 -1.09 -6.34
N THR A 536 13.10 -0.82 -6.78
CA THR A 536 12.08 -0.14 -5.96
C THR A 536 10.84 -1.00 -5.77
N VAL A 537 10.23 -0.87 -4.60
CA VAL A 537 9.05 -1.65 -4.20
C VAL A 537 8.16 -0.83 -3.25
N ASN A 538 6.86 -0.92 -3.44
CA ASN A 538 5.84 -0.38 -2.56
C ASN A 538 5.39 -1.47 -1.59
N LEU A 539 5.37 -1.16 -0.28
CA LEU A 539 5.07 -2.13 0.77
C LEU A 539 4.08 -1.52 1.78
N TYR A 540 2.90 -2.11 1.89
CA TYR A 540 1.92 -1.71 2.89
C TYR A 540 1.73 -2.83 3.93
N PRO A 541 2.65 -2.97 4.90
CA PRO A 541 2.69 -4.13 5.78
C PRO A 541 1.73 -4.04 6.95
N CYS A 542 1.61 -5.16 7.68
CA CYS A 542 1.04 -5.20 9.02
C CYS A 542 2.15 -5.04 10.07
N ILE A 543 1.84 -4.36 11.16
CA ILE A 543 2.73 -4.24 12.32
C ILE A 543 2.05 -4.85 13.53
N ASP A 544 2.75 -5.78 14.17
CA ASP A 544 2.41 -6.18 15.52
C ASP A 544 2.88 -5.07 16.46
N LEU A 545 1.93 -4.21 16.83
CA LEU A 545 2.16 -3.11 17.74
C LEU A 545 2.51 -3.59 19.14
N GLU A 546 2.17 -4.81 19.55
CA GLU A 546 2.55 -5.31 20.86
C GLU A 546 4.04 -5.64 20.90
N ARG A 547 4.48 -6.50 19.98
CA ARG A 547 5.87 -6.93 19.84
C ARG A 547 6.77 -5.84 19.27
N GLY A 548 6.19 -4.83 18.61
CA GLY A 548 6.91 -3.75 17.96
C GLY A 548 7.67 -4.19 16.72
N VAL A 549 7.11 -5.14 15.97
CA VAL A 549 7.75 -5.73 14.78
C VAL A 549 6.85 -5.61 13.56
N VAL A 550 7.45 -5.41 12.39
CA VAL A 550 6.76 -5.51 11.11
C VAL A 550 6.69 -6.98 10.69
N LEU A 551 5.53 -7.42 10.22
CA LEU A 551 5.33 -8.82 9.83
C LEU A 551 5.85 -9.07 8.41
N ALA A 552 6.58 -10.16 8.21
CA ALA A 552 7.08 -10.70 6.92
C ALA A 552 8.04 -9.81 6.08
N ILE A 553 8.13 -8.49 6.32
CA ILE A 553 8.90 -7.57 5.47
C ILE A 553 10.40 -7.87 5.44
N GLU A 554 11.02 -8.15 6.59
CA GLU A 554 12.45 -8.45 6.62
C GLU A 554 12.79 -9.69 5.79
N GLU A 555 12.05 -10.79 6.00
CA GLU A 555 12.24 -12.03 5.25
C GLU A 555 12.02 -11.83 3.75
N HIS A 556 10.93 -11.15 3.40
CA HIS A 556 10.59 -10.82 2.01
C HIS A 556 11.71 -10.04 1.32
N LEU A 557 12.13 -8.91 1.90
CA LEU A 557 13.16 -8.05 1.32
C LEU A 557 14.51 -8.76 1.22
N ARG A 558 14.87 -9.62 2.18
CA ARG A 558 16.09 -10.45 2.08
C ARG A 558 16.00 -11.42 0.91
N LYS A 559 14.86 -12.12 0.75
CA LYS A 559 14.65 -13.02 -0.39
C LYS A 559 14.74 -12.30 -1.73
N ARG A 560 14.17 -11.10 -1.84
CA ARG A 560 14.22 -10.30 -3.07
C ARG A 560 15.60 -9.72 -3.35
N TYR A 561 16.33 -9.29 -2.32
CA TYR A 561 17.74 -8.91 -2.45
C TYR A 561 18.62 -10.06 -2.93
N GLU A 562 18.38 -11.29 -2.47
CA GLU A 562 19.12 -12.46 -2.94
C GLU A 562 18.92 -12.74 -4.44
N ILE A 563 17.81 -12.29 -5.02
CA ILE A 563 17.55 -12.40 -6.47
C ILE A 563 18.18 -11.23 -7.23
N CYS A 564 17.88 -9.99 -6.84
CA CYS A 564 18.28 -8.82 -7.63
C CYS A 564 19.72 -8.37 -7.37
N LYS A 565 20.30 -8.65 -6.20
CA LYS A 565 21.65 -8.25 -5.77
C LYS A 565 21.96 -6.75 -5.95
N LYS A 566 20.94 -5.91 -5.87
CA LYS A 566 21.00 -4.45 -5.98
C LYS A 566 20.48 -3.78 -4.72
N PRO A 567 20.89 -2.53 -4.43
CA PRO A 567 20.26 -1.77 -3.36
C PRO A 567 18.77 -1.57 -3.63
N ILE A 568 17.98 -1.57 -2.55
CA ILE A 568 16.52 -1.43 -2.60
C ILE A 568 16.11 -0.09 -1.97
N ILE A 569 15.11 0.57 -2.57
CA ILE A 569 14.37 1.65 -1.93
C ILE A 569 12.91 1.19 -1.78
N VAL A 570 12.37 1.27 -0.56
CA VAL A 570 10.93 1.11 -0.35
C VAL A 570 10.29 2.45 -0.63
N THR A 571 9.45 2.51 -1.66
CA THR A 571 8.99 3.77 -2.24
C THR A 571 7.60 4.19 -1.81
N GLU A 572 6.82 3.30 -1.23
CA GLU A 572 5.56 3.64 -0.58
C GLU A 572 5.33 2.73 0.62
N TRP A 573 4.83 3.31 1.69
CA TRP A 573 4.30 2.62 2.86
C TRP A 573 3.56 3.63 3.74
N SER A 574 2.51 3.19 4.43
CA SER A 574 1.72 4.04 5.34
C SER A 574 0.80 3.24 6.25
N PHE A 575 0.21 3.95 7.22
CA PHE A 575 -0.74 3.42 8.19
C PHE A 575 -1.84 4.46 8.48
N PRO A 576 -3.05 4.33 7.92
CA PRO A 576 -4.12 5.29 8.20
C PRO A 576 -4.59 5.23 9.65
N ALA A 577 -4.72 6.38 10.30
CA ALA A 577 -5.32 6.48 11.64
C ALA A 577 -6.79 6.88 11.56
N LEU A 578 -7.63 6.26 12.37
CA LEU A 578 -9.09 6.45 12.33
C LEU A 578 -9.63 7.57 13.23
N ASP A 579 -8.82 8.07 14.14
CA ASP A 579 -9.11 9.30 14.88
C ASP A 579 -8.84 10.56 14.04
N ALA A 580 -8.33 10.39 12.81
CA ALA A 580 -8.14 11.46 11.86
C ALA A 580 -9.46 12.13 11.50
N LYS A 581 -9.39 13.45 11.36
CA LYS A 581 -10.52 14.30 10.98
C LYS A 581 -10.18 15.05 9.69
N ASP A 582 -11.20 15.27 8.87
CA ASP A 582 -11.12 16.14 7.72
C ASP A 582 -10.98 17.62 8.11
N SER A 583 -10.85 18.49 7.10
CA SER A 583 -10.68 19.93 7.26
C SER A 583 -11.89 20.64 7.92
N GLN A 584 -13.04 19.95 8.06
CA GLN A 584 -14.22 20.45 8.76
C GLN A 584 -14.39 19.83 10.16
N GLY A 585 -13.41 19.04 10.63
CA GLY A 585 -13.44 18.38 11.93
C GLY A 585 -14.33 17.13 11.98
N ARG A 586 -14.77 16.62 10.83
CA ARG A 586 -15.56 15.37 10.73
C ARG A 586 -14.61 14.18 10.63
N PRO A 587 -14.96 12.99 11.12
CA PRO A 587 -14.12 11.80 10.97
C PRO A 587 -13.79 11.52 9.50
N LEU A 588 -12.52 11.25 9.20
CA LEU A 588 -12.11 10.82 7.86
C LEU A 588 -12.50 9.34 7.65
N PRO A 589 -13.09 8.94 6.51
CA PRO A 589 -13.63 7.59 6.38
C PRO A 589 -12.60 6.46 6.45
N CYS A 590 -11.43 6.63 5.82
CA CYS A 590 -10.37 5.62 5.72
C CYS A 590 -10.85 4.24 5.24
N LYS A 591 -11.87 4.21 4.38
CA LYS A 591 -12.51 2.99 3.88
C LYS A 591 -11.78 2.40 2.69
N HIS A 592 -11.01 3.17 1.94
CA HIS A 592 -10.40 2.71 0.70
C HIS A 592 -8.88 2.94 0.71
N GLY A 593 -8.15 2.14 -0.06
CA GLY A 593 -6.70 2.20 -0.18
C GLY A 593 -5.93 1.20 0.67
N ALA A 594 -4.64 1.03 0.40
CA ALA A 594 -3.76 0.01 0.99
C ALA A 594 -3.33 0.26 2.46
N GLY A 595 -2.84 -0.78 3.13
CA GLY A 595 -2.17 -0.67 4.43
C GLY A 595 -3.05 -0.79 5.66
N MET A 596 -2.42 -1.20 6.76
CA MET A 596 -3.07 -1.42 8.05
C MET A 596 -3.59 -0.11 8.65
N ARG A 597 -4.88 -0.07 8.99
CA ARG A 597 -5.49 0.99 9.79
C ARG A 597 -5.17 0.79 11.27
N VAL A 598 -4.98 1.90 11.96
CA VAL A 598 -4.72 1.98 13.39
C VAL A 598 -5.72 2.91 14.06
N ASP A 599 -5.92 2.77 15.37
CA ASP A 599 -6.98 3.49 16.04
C ASP A 599 -6.68 4.97 16.22
N THR A 600 -5.39 5.30 16.43
CA THR A 600 -4.95 6.65 16.81
C THR A 600 -3.71 7.14 16.07
N GLN A 601 -3.54 8.45 16.02
CA GLN A 601 -2.34 9.11 15.49
C GLN A 601 -1.05 8.69 16.21
N GLU A 602 -1.10 8.36 17.51
CA GLU A 602 0.05 7.83 18.26
C GLU A 602 0.43 6.42 17.78
N GLN A 603 -0.56 5.58 17.47
CA GLN A 603 -0.31 4.26 16.91
C GLN A 603 0.31 4.38 15.50
N LYS A 604 -0.17 5.31 14.67
CA LYS A 604 0.42 5.63 13.35
C LYS A 604 1.86 6.08 13.48
N ALA A 605 2.15 7.00 14.40
CA ALA A 605 3.51 7.43 14.70
C ALA A 605 4.38 6.25 15.16
N ARG A 606 3.87 5.36 16.02
CA ARG A 606 4.59 4.15 16.44
C ARG A 606 4.88 3.22 15.27
N CYS A 607 3.93 3.02 14.36
CA CYS A 607 4.11 2.25 13.14
C CYS A 607 5.22 2.83 12.25
N TYR A 608 5.24 4.16 12.07
CA TYR A 608 6.32 4.87 11.37
C TYR A 608 7.69 4.51 11.94
N ALA A 609 7.83 4.56 13.27
CA ALA A 609 9.09 4.26 13.93
C ALA A 609 9.54 2.80 13.76
N ILE A 610 8.61 1.85 13.78
CA ILE A 610 8.90 0.41 13.62
C ILE A 610 9.30 0.12 12.17
N MET A 611 8.52 0.61 11.20
CA MET A 611 8.80 0.41 9.78
C MET A 611 10.15 1.02 9.39
N GLN A 612 10.36 2.30 9.71
CA GLN A 612 11.58 3.01 9.37
C GLN A 612 12.84 2.36 9.96
N ARG A 613 12.78 1.93 11.24
CA ARG A 613 13.89 1.19 11.87
C ARG A 613 14.13 -0.17 11.23
N THR A 614 13.07 -0.90 10.89
CA THR A 614 13.21 -2.21 10.26
C THR A 614 13.89 -2.08 8.91
N LEU A 615 13.42 -1.16 8.06
CA LEU A 615 13.99 -0.92 6.74
C LEU A 615 15.49 -0.59 6.82
N PHE A 616 15.86 0.42 7.59
CA PHE A 616 17.27 0.86 7.66
C PHE A 616 18.17 -0.05 8.51
N SER A 617 17.62 -1.05 9.20
CA SER A 617 18.44 -2.12 9.80
C SER A 617 19.00 -3.11 8.77
N LEU A 618 18.40 -3.16 7.56
CA LEU A 618 18.82 -4.04 6.49
C LEU A 618 19.96 -3.39 5.67
N PRO A 619 21.08 -4.09 5.44
CA PRO A 619 22.28 -3.50 4.85
C PRO A 619 22.16 -3.17 3.35
N PHE A 620 21.06 -3.55 2.71
CA PHE A 620 20.81 -3.32 1.28
C PHE A 620 19.65 -2.36 1.01
N VAL A 621 18.95 -1.87 2.04
CA VAL A 621 17.89 -0.87 1.89
C VAL A 621 18.48 0.51 2.06
N VAL A 622 18.57 1.27 0.96
CA VAL A 622 19.21 2.60 0.91
C VAL A 622 18.21 3.75 0.91
N GLY A 623 16.91 3.44 0.96
CA GLY A 623 15.87 4.47 1.04
C GLY A 623 14.50 3.97 1.47
N SER A 624 13.71 4.92 1.93
CA SER A 624 12.36 4.77 2.45
C SER A 624 11.57 6.04 2.15
N HIS A 625 10.53 5.93 1.33
CA HIS A 625 9.62 7.04 1.01
C HIS A 625 8.26 6.77 1.64
N TYR A 626 7.81 7.70 2.48
CA TYR A 626 6.52 7.63 3.15
C TYR A 626 5.42 8.04 2.19
N PHE A 627 4.35 7.25 2.13
CA PHE A 627 3.13 7.60 1.41
C PHE A 627 2.14 8.17 2.43
N MET A 628 1.91 9.48 2.52
CA MET A 628 2.37 10.53 1.62
C MET A 628 2.34 11.90 2.32
N TRP A 629 2.58 12.98 1.56
CA TRP A 629 2.56 14.35 2.07
C TRP A 629 1.23 14.73 2.72
N VAL A 630 0.10 14.50 2.05
CA VAL A 630 -1.23 14.96 2.46
C VAL A 630 -2.25 13.82 2.47
N ASP A 631 -3.25 13.90 3.35
CA ASP A 631 -4.42 13.02 3.33
C ASP A 631 -5.20 13.11 2.02
N GLU A 632 -5.95 12.05 1.74
CA GLU A 632 -6.84 12.00 0.60
C GLU A 632 -8.18 12.67 0.89
N PRO A 633 -8.92 13.11 -0.14
CA PRO A 633 -10.24 13.71 0.05
C PRO A 633 -11.20 12.75 0.75
N ALA A 634 -11.92 13.23 1.76
CA ALA A 634 -12.89 12.43 2.52
C ALA A 634 -14.00 11.81 1.66
N LEU A 635 -14.23 12.33 0.45
CA LEU A 635 -15.25 11.84 -0.48
C LEU A 635 -14.73 10.82 -1.50
N GLY A 636 -13.44 10.48 -1.43
CA GLY A 636 -12.74 9.64 -2.39
C GLY A 636 -12.15 10.44 -3.56
N ILE A 637 -11.08 9.93 -4.17
CA ILE A 637 -10.48 10.51 -5.39
C ILE A 637 -11.44 10.41 -6.58
N SER A 638 -11.95 9.20 -6.89
CA SER A 638 -12.90 8.97 -7.98
C SER A 638 -13.74 7.71 -7.77
N SER A 639 -14.75 7.49 -8.60
CA SER A 639 -15.58 6.29 -8.63
C SER A 639 -14.79 5.01 -8.96
N THR A 640 -13.69 5.10 -9.71
CA THR A 640 -12.85 3.95 -10.11
C THR A 640 -11.60 3.78 -9.25
N PHE A 641 -11.29 4.78 -8.43
CA PHE A 641 -10.20 4.80 -7.46
C PHE A 641 -10.67 5.56 -6.22
N PRO A 642 -11.44 4.92 -5.32
CA PRO A 642 -12.20 5.61 -4.27
C PRO A 642 -11.40 5.90 -3.00
N GLU A 643 -10.06 5.93 -3.06
CA GLU A 643 -9.19 6.14 -1.89
C GLU A 643 -9.53 7.44 -1.14
N ASP A 644 -9.71 7.31 0.19
CA ASP A 644 -10.26 8.31 1.12
C ASP A 644 -9.57 8.27 2.50
N SER A 645 -8.26 7.94 2.50
CA SER A 645 -7.52 7.54 3.70
C SER A 645 -6.58 8.59 4.28
N ASN A 646 -6.34 8.44 5.60
CA ASN A 646 -5.40 9.26 6.39
C ASN A 646 -3.93 8.87 6.10
N TYR A 647 -3.42 9.09 4.90
CA TYR A 647 -2.02 8.81 4.57
C TYR A 647 -1.05 9.93 4.92
N GLY A 648 -1.53 11.16 5.05
CA GLY A 648 -0.75 12.38 5.11
C GLY A 648 0.17 12.53 6.32
N LEU A 649 1.26 13.27 6.11
CA LEU A 649 1.98 14.01 7.14
C LEU A 649 1.20 15.26 7.58
N VAL A 650 0.38 15.81 6.67
CA VAL A 650 -0.57 16.90 6.91
C VAL A 650 -1.99 16.48 6.48
N ASN A 651 -3.00 17.08 7.09
CA ASN A 651 -4.39 16.94 6.64
C ASN A 651 -4.68 17.80 5.39
N GLU A 652 -5.90 17.71 4.87
CA GLU A 652 -6.38 18.49 3.71
C GLU A 652 -6.32 20.03 3.92
N ALA A 653 -6.28 20.51 5.16
CA ALA A 653 -6.13 21.93 5.52
C ALA A 653 -4.66 22.39 5.62
N ASP A 654 -3.71 21.53 5.27
CA ASP A 654 -2.26 21.76 5.41
C ASP A 654 -1.82 21.93 6.88
N GLU A 655 -2.46 21.20 7.79
CA GLU A 655 -2.10 21.14 9.21
C GLU A 655 -1.32 19.84 9.50
N PRO A 656 -0.11 19.91 10.09
CA PRO A 656 0.67 18.73 10.43
C PRO A 656 0.01 17.87 11.50
N TYR A 657 0.12 16.54 11.37
CA TYR A 657 -0.13 15.60 12.46
C TYR A 657 1.05 15.61 13.45
N PRO A 658 0.90 16.18 14.66
CA PRO A 658 2.04 16.44 15.54
C PRO A 658 2.71 15.16 16.05
N GLU A 659 1.94 14.10 16.36
CA GLU A 659 2.46 12.81 16.81
C GLU A 659 3.37 12.19 15.75
N LEU A 660 2.89 12.18 14.50
CA LEU A 660 3.59 11.59 13.36
C LEU A 660 4.82 12.41 12.98
N THR A 661 4.71 13.73 12.88
CA THR A 661 5.81 14.60 12.45
C THR A 661 6.90 14.73 13.52
N ALA A 662 6.55 14.73 14.80
CA ALA A 662 7.52 14.64 15.90
C ALA A 662 8.26 13.29 15.86
N MET A 663 7.55 12.19 15.60
CA MET A 663 8.18 10.88 15.45
C MET A 663 9.09 10.81 14.22
N ALA A 664 8.65 11.31 13.07
CA ALA A 664 9.45 11.36 11.86
C ALA A 664 10.74 12.17 12.09
N THR A 665 10.64 13.34 12.72
CA THR A 665 11.78 14.17 13.12
C THR A 665 12.80 13.39 13.92
N LYS A 666 12.33 12.68 14.96
CA LYS A 666 13.15 11.85 15.86
C LYS A 666 13.80 10.69 15.12
N VAL A 667 13.00 9.89 14.42
CA VAL A 667 13.44 8.61 13.84
C VAL A 667 14.33 8.84 12.62
N ASN A 668 14.01 9.79 11.74
CA ASN A 668 14.80 10.03 10.54
C ASN A 668 16.24 10.47 10.86
N ALA A 669 16.44 11.26 11.90
CA ALA A 669 17.77 11.67 12.37
C ALA A 669 18.67 10.48 12.79
N GLN A 670 18.06 9.35 13.15
CA GLN A 670 18.73 8.16 13.67
C GLN A 670 19.19 7.17 12.58
N MET A 671 18.63 7.27 11.36
CA MET A 671 18.68 6.17 10.39
C MET A 671 20.08 5.86 9.89
N VAL A 672 20.94 6.87 9.70
CA VAL A 672 22.34 6.61 9.29
C VAL A 672 23.10 5.83 10.36
N ALA A 673 22.91 6.16 11.65
CA ALA A 673 23.56 5.44 12.75
C ALA A 673 23.05 3.99 12.81
N LEU A 674 21.74 3.78 12.66
CA LEU A 674 21.14 2.46 12.62
C LEU A 674 21.69 1.60 11.46
N HIS A 675 21.84 2.22 10.28
CA HIS A 675 22.27 1.55 9.05
C HIS A 675 23.73 1.09 9.10
N VAL A 676 24.60 1.80 9.82
CA VAL A 676 25.96 1.34 10.14
C VAL A 676 26.03 0.40 11.35
N GLY A 677 24.89 0.00 11.92
CA GLY A 677 24.82 -0.88 13.10
C GLY A 677 25.22 -0.22 14.42
N LYS A 678 25.19 1.12 14.50
CA LYS A 678 25.46 1.88 15.72
C LYS A 678 24.16 2.17 16.47
N THR A 679 23.88 1.36 17.48
CA THR A 679 22.69 1.45 18.34
C THR A 679 23.08 1.65 19.79
N ALA A 680 22.19 2.26 20.57
CA ALA A 680 22.10 1.97 21.98
C ALA A 680 21.42 0.61 22.15
N GLU A 681 21.72 -0.06 23.25
CA GLU A 681 21.08 -1.32 23.63
C GLU A 681 20.74 -1.19 25.10
N LEU A 682 19.68 -0.44 25.38
CA LEU A 682 19.16 -0.20 26.71
C LEU A 682 18.60 -1.48 27.31
N GLU A 683 18.77 -1.61 28.61
CA GLU A 683 18.09 -2.63 29.39
C GLU A 683 17.79 -2.10 30.78
N VAL A 684 16.71 -2.60 31.39
CA VAL A 684 16.41 -2.37 32.79
C VAL A 684 16.17 -3.69 33.51
N THR A 685 16.59 -3.75 34.76
CA THR A 685 16.31 -4.86 35.68
C THR A 685 15.80 -4.31 37.00
N VAL A 686 14.84 -5.00 37.60
CA VAL A 686 14.30 -4.67 38.92
C VAL A 686 14.51 -5.88 39.83
N THR A 687 15.20 -5.69 40.96
CA THR A 687 15.55 -6.78 41.88
C THR A 687 15.35 -6.37 43.34
N ALA A 688 15.20 -7.35 44.23
CA ALA A 688 15.11 -7.11 45.66
C ALA A 688 16.48 -6.70 46.23
N GLY A 689 16.53 -5.59 46.95
CA GLY A 689 17.72 -5.08 47.62
C GLY A 689 17.81 -5.49 49.11
N LYS A 690 18.90 -5.08 49.76
CA LYS A 690 19.01 -5.16 51.23
C LYS A 690 18.09 -4.12 51.88
N ASP A 691 17.78 -4.31 53.17
CA ASP A 691 17.11 -3.31 54.01
C ASP A 691 15.78 -2.76 53.45
N ASN A 692 14.95 -3.61 52.85
CA ASN A 692 13.62 -3.26 52.32
C ASN A 692 13.68 -2.26 51.16
N GLN A 693 14.60 -2.49 50.22
CA GLN A 693 14.77 -1.67 49.02
C GLN A 693 14.45 -2.45 47.75
N ILE A 694 14.04 -1.72 46.71
CA ILE A 694 13.99 -2.21 45.34
C ILE A 694 15.18 -1.60 44.59
N ILE A 695 15.96 -2.44 43.92
CA ILE A 695 17.09 -2.03 43.10
C ILE A 695 16.65 -2.00 41.65
N VAL A 696 16.61 -0.80 41.07
CA VAL A 696 16.39 -0.57 39.63
C VAL A 696 17.75 -0.30 39.00
N LYS A 697 18.16 -1.17 38.09
CA LYS A 697 19.40 -1.02 37.33
C LYS A 697 19.07 -0.83 35.86
N SER A 698 19.53 0.27 35.28
CA SER A 698 19.47 0.55 33.84
C SER A 698 20.87 0.45 33.26
N ALA A 699 21.02 -0.11 32.06
CA ALA A 699 22.31 -0.23 31.39
C ALA A 699 22.18 0.09 29.89
N ASN A 700 23.28 0.54 29.29
CA ASN A 700 23.42 0.70 27.85
C ASN A 700 24.54 -0.24 27.37
N LYS A 701 24.18 -1.34 26.72
CA LYS A 701 25.12 -2.32 26.15
C LYS A 701 25.60 -1.96 24.74
N GLY A 702 25.03 -0.91 24.15
CA GLY A 702 25.25 -0.53 22.76
C GLY A 702 26.56 0.22 22.51
N ALA A 703 26.68 0.74 21.29
CA ALA A 703 27.87 1.43 20.77
C ALA A 703 27.76 2.96 20.81
N VAL A 704 26.57 3.52 21.04
CA VAL A 704 26.35 4.97 21.18
C VAL A 704 25.76 5.32 22.54
N SER A 705 25.99 6.55 23.00
CA SER A 705 25.36 7.06 24.22
C SER A 705 23.83 7.05 24.08
N ALA A 706 23.15 6.88 25.21
CA ALA A 706 21.71 6.81 25.28
C ALA A 706 21.18 7.81 26.30
N ASP A 707 20.42 8.80 25.81
CA ASP A 707 19.51 9.60 26.61
C ASP A 707 18.13 8.89 26.67
N PHE A 708 17.56 8.72 27.84
CA PHE A 708 16.26 8.09 28.02
C PHE A 708 15.54 8.62 29.26
N THR A 709 14.22 8.52 29.26
CA THR A 709 13.41 8.73 30.45
C THR A 709 13.25 7.38 31.16
N LEU A 710 13.76 7.28 32.39
CA LEU A 710 13.52 6.14 33.27
C LEU A 710 12.24 6.40 34.06
N GLU A 711 11.17 5.70 33.69
CA GLU A 711 9.93 5.67 34.46
C GLU A 711 9.99 4.54 35.48
N ILE A 712 9.59 4.83 36.71
CA ILE A 712 9.47 3.84 37.76
C ILE A 712 8.10 4.00 38.40
N TRP A 713 7.31 2.94 38.34
CA TRP A 713 6.00 2.85 38.95
C TRP A 713 6.09 1.99 40.20
N LEU A 714 5.58 2.49 41.31
CA LEU A 714 5.47 1.79 42.59
C LEU A 714 4.00 1.76 43.02
N ASN A 715 3.37 0.59 42.95
CA ASN A 715 1.95 0.40 43.25
C ASN A 715 1.05 1.45 42.54
N GLY A 716 1.27 1.68 41.25
CA GLY A 716 0.55 2.66 40.44
C GLY A 716 1.01 4.12 40.56
N ASN A 717 1.98 4.44 41.42
CA ASN A 717 2.53 5.80 41.53
C ASN A 717 3.77 5.95 40.65
N ARG A 718 3.74 6.88 39.68
CA ARG A 718 4.83 7.12 38.72
C ARG A 718 5.87 8.09 39.29
N THR A 719 7.13 7.79 39.01
CA THR A 719 8.26 8.72 39.11
C THR A 719 9.07 8.67 37.82
N GLU A 720 9.60 9.79 37.38
CA GLU A 720 10.35 9.90 36.13
C GLU A 720 11.71 10.56 36.37
N GLN A 721 12.74 10.05 35.70
CA GLN A 721 14.08 10.65 35.71
C GLN A 721 14.68 10.62 34.31
N LYS A 722 15.22 11.75 33.86
CA LYS A 722 16.06 11.79 32.66
C LYS A 722 17.44 11.20 32.97
N VAL A 723 17.90 10.28 32.13
CA VAL A 723 19.16 9.56 32.32
C VAL A 723 19.96 9.58 31.03
N THR A 724 21.27 9.83 31.14
CA THR A 724 22.23 9.65 30.06
C THR A 724 23.20 8.53 30.43
N LEU A 725 23.30 7.49 29.60
CA LEU A 725 24.27 6.41 29.75
C LEU A 725 25.22 6.37 28.55
N LYS A 726 26.53 6.39 28.83
CA LYS A 726 27.57 6.16 27.83
C LYS A 726 27.53 4.69 27.35
N PRO A 727 28.14 4.36 26.19
CA PRO A 727 28.28 2.98 25.74
C PRO A 727 28.90 2.10 26.83
N LYS A 728 28.32 0.91 27.02
CA LYS A 728 28.78 -0.11 27.99
C LYS A 728 28.84 0.40 29.44
N THR A 729 27.88 1.24 29.83
CA THR A 729 27.75 1.74 31.22
C THR A 729 26.38 1.44 31.81
N GLU A 730 26.29 1.53 33.13
CA GLU A 730 25.08 1.24 33.89
C GLU A 730 24.85 2.28 35.00
N ARG A 731 23.60 2.41 35.41
CA ARG A 731 23.16 3.22 36.55
C ARG A 731 22.23 2.39 37.42
N THR A 732 22.46 2.46 38.73
CA THR A 732 21.66 1.77 39.74
C THR A 732 20.99 2.80 40.65
N ILE A 733 19.72 2.56 40.97
CA ILE A 733 18.91 3.34 41.90
C ILE A 733 18.38 2.37 42.95
N ALA A 734 18.59 2.70 44.22
CA ALA A 734 17.97 2.01 45.34
C ALA A 734 16.75 2.80 45.81
N LEU A 735 15.57 2.18 45.73
CA LEU A 735 14.31 2.80 46.12
C LEU A 735 13.90 2.25 47.48
N PRO A 736 13.70 3.11 48.49
CA PRO A 736 13.16 2.66 49.77
C PRO A 736 11.70 2.20 49.58
N VAL A 737 11.39 0.99 50.03
CA VAL A 737 10.00 0.54 50.12
C VAL A 737 9.46 1.03 51.45
N SER A 738 8.67 2.11 51.44
CA SER A 738 7.99 2.59 52.65
C SER A 738 6.93 1.56 53.05
N PRO A 739 6.98 0.98 54.26
CA PRO A 739 5.92 0.10 54.72
C PRO A 739 4.68 0.96 54.98
N LYS A 740 3.74 1.01 54.02
CA LYS A 740 2.42 1.61 54.28
C LYS A 740 1.65 0.78 55.31
N SER A 741 1.83 -0.54 55.32
CA SER A 741 1.55 -1.46 56.42
C SER A 741 2.18 -2.83 56.11
N ASP A 742 2.13 -3.76 57.06
CA ASP A 742 2.47 -5.18 56.86
C ASP A 742 1.46 -5.95 55.99
N ARG A 743 0.38 -5.30 55.53
CA ARG A 743 -0.71 -5.93 54.75
C ARG A 743 -0.62 -5.76 53.23
N TYR A 744 0.25 -4.88 52.72
CA TYR A 744 0.36 -4.63 51.27
C TYR A 744 1.68 -5.16 50.70
N ALA A 745 1.56 -5.87 49.58
CA ALA A 745 2.68 -6.18 48.70
C ALA A 745 3.18 -4.92 47.99
N THR A 746 4.40 -4.99 47.46
CA THR A 746 4.96 -3.93 46.63
C THR A 746 5.21 -4.45 45.22
N TYR A 747 4.53 -3.87 44.26
CA TYR A 747 4.75 -4.07 42.83
C TYR A 747 5.51 -2.88 42.26
N CYS A 748 6.62 -3.17 41.59
CA CYS A 748 7.44 -2.20 40.90
C CYS A 748 7.56 -2.58 39.43
N ILE A 749 7.38 -1.61 38.55
CA ILE A 749 7.72 -1.74 37.13
C ILE A 749 8.56 -0.54 36.72
N ALA A 750 9.68 -0.81 36.06
CA ALA A 750 10.61 0.20 35.56
C ALA A 750 10.68 0.12 34.03
N ILE A 751 10.68 1.29 33.37
CA ILE A 751 10.64 1.43 31.92
C ILE A 751 11.72 2.41 31.48
N CYS A 752 12.63 2.02 30.59
CA CYS A 752 13.54 2.92 29.88
C CYS A 752 12.91 3.35 28.57
N ASP A 753 12.44 4.59 28.47
CA ASP A 753 11.93 5.16 27.21
C ASP A 753 13.02 5.97 26.50
N PRO A 754 13.62 5.47 25.40
CA PRO A 754 14.71 6.15 24.70
C PRO A 754 14.29 7.52 24.14
N GLU A 755 15.10 8.55 24.37
CA GLU A 755 14.87 9.90 23.87
C GLU A 755 15.16 10.04 22.37
N GLY A 756 14.80 11.20 21.82
CA GLY A 756 14.93 11.63 20.43
C GLY A 756 16.20 11.22 19.66
N GLN A 757 17.34 11.11 20.35
CA GLN A 757 18.65 10.94 19.71
C GLN A 757 19.15 9.49 19.71
N VAL A 758 18.44 8.59 20.40
CA VAL A 758 18.93 7.25 20.70
C VAL A 758 18.34 6.22 19.75
N VAL A 759 19.23 5.52 19.05
CA VAL A 759 18.86 4.42 18.15
C VAL A 759 18.78 3.13 18.98
N GLU A 760 17.58 2.66 19.32
CA GLU A 760 17.37 1.41 20.08
C GLU A 760 16.66 0.38 19.20
N ARG A 761 17.17 -0.85 19.15
CA ARG A 761 16.57 -1.97 18.40
C ARG A 761 15.67 -2.82 19.28
N ASN A 762 16.15 -3.20 20.47
CA ASN A 762 15.41 -4.06 21.38
C ASN A 762 14.68 -3.20 22.42
N LYS A 763 13.35 -3.17 22.34
CA LYS A 763 12.54 -2.50 23.37
C LYS A 763 11.99 -3.45 24.42
N ALA A 764 12.10 -4.76 24.23
CA ALA A 764 11.51 -5.74 25.13
C ALA A 764 12.23 -5.80 26.49
N ASN A 765 13.53 -5.54 26.51
CA ASN A 765 14.35 -5.45 27.71
C ASN A 765 14.37 -4.05 28.34
N ASN A 766 13.63 -3.08 27.75
CA ASN A 766 13.47 -1.75 28.33
C ASN A 766 12.44 -1.72 29.45
N ILE A 767 11.76 -2.84 29.73
CA ILE A 767 10.80 -2.96 30.81
C ILE A 767 11.18 -4.13 31.71
N ALA A 768 11.10 -3.92 33.02
CA ALA A 768 11.25 -4.98 34.00
C ALA A 768 10.36 -4.72 35.20
N GLU A 769 9.90 -5.79 35.83
CA GLU A 769 9.00 -5.74 36.96
C GLU A 769 9.46 -6.65 38.11
N LEU A 770 8.99 -6.33 39.31
CA LEU A 770 9.23 -7.10 40.52
C LEU A 770 8.01 -6.97 41.43
N VAL A 771 7.61 -8.10 42.02
CA VAL A 771 6.64 -8.13 43.11
C VAL A 771 7.32 -8.63 44.38
N LEU A 772 7.16 -7.87 45.47
CA LEU A 772 7.64 -8.21 46.81
C LEU A 772 6.44 -8.47 47.73
N PRO A 773 6.51 -9.51 48.60
CA PRO A 773 5.44 -9.83 49.53
C PRO A 773 5.25 -8.73 50.59
N PRO A 774 4.08 -8.71 51.26
CA PRO A 774 3.86 -7.91 52.46
C PRO A 774 4.85 -8.27 53.58
N LYS A 775 5.21 -7.30 54.42
CA LYS A 775 6.21 -7.46 55.49
C LYS A 775 5.57 -7.90 56.80
N GLY A 776 5.34 -9.20 57.00
CA GLY A 776 4.72 -9.75 58.22
C GLY A 776 5.62 -10.71 59.02
N LYS A 777 5.31 -10.88 60.33
CA LYS A 777 5.83 -11.97 61.18
C LYS A 777 4.73 -13.04 61.33
N GLY A 778 4.69 -14.04 60.45
CA GLY A 778 3.72 -15.14 60.56
C GLY A 778 3.69 -16.06 59.34
N LYS A 779 2.98 -17.20 59.45
CA LYS A 779 2.70 -18.13 58.35
C LYS A 779 1.32 -17.82 57.74
N GLN A 780 1.15 -16.62 57.20
CA GLN A 780 -0.06 -16.27 56.44
C GLN A 780 0.25 -16.33 54.94
N VAL A 781 -0.73 -16.79 54.15
CA VAL A 781 -0.59 -16.95 52.70
C VAL A 781 -1.32 -15.81 52.02
N CYS A 782 -0.67 -15.16 51.05
CA CYS A 782 -1.30 -14.14 50.24
C CYS A 782 -1.01 -14.34 48.74
N ALA A 783 -1.97 -13.93 47.91
CA ALA A 783 -1.79 -13.77 46.49
C ALA A 783 -1.62 -12.29 46.16
N VAL A 784 -0.81 -11.97 45.16
CA VAL A 784 -0.66 -10.62 44.62
C VAL A 784 -1.03 -10.64 43.16
N VAL A 785 -2.02 -9.84 42.78
CA VAL A 785 -2.50 -9.71 41.41
C VAL A 785 -1.96 -8.40 40.85
N CYS A 786 -1.21 -8.46 39.75
CA CYS A 786 -0.51 -7.31 39.17
C CYS A 786 -1.08 -6.97 37.79
N ASN A 787 -1.30 -5.69 37.51
CA ASN A 787 -1.61 -5.18 36.18
C ASN A 787 -0.35 -4.49 35.60
N PRO A 788 0.35 -5.13 34.65
CA PRO A 788 1.56 -4.59 34.05
C PRO A 788 1.27 -3.61 32.89
N THR A 789 0.03 -3.15 32.73
CA THR A 789 -0.41 -2.38 31.57
C THR A 789 -0.88 -0.96 31.93
N LYS A 790 -1.04 -0.12 30.91
CA LYS A 790 -1.60 1.23 31.04
C LYS A 790 -3.12 1.25 31.23
N GLN A 791 -3.81 0.14 30.96
CA GLN A 791 -5.27 0.08 30.98
C GLN A 791 -5.78 -0.11 32.42
N LEU A 792 -6.80 0.65 32.80
CA LEU A 792 -7.59 0.35 33.99
C LEU A 792 -8.50 -0.85 33.68
N LEU A 793 -8.42 -1.91 34.48
CA LEU A 793 -9.31 -3.07 34.35
C LEU A 793 -10.41 -3.00 35.41
N GLN A 794 -11.66 -3.24 35.03
CA GLN A 794 -12.83 -3.26 35.91
C GLN A 794 -13.51 -4.62 35.86
N ASN A 795 -14.08 -5.06 36.98
CA ASN A 795 -14.79 -6.34 37.12
C ASN A 795 -13.99 -7.52 36.53
N VAL A 796 -12.69 -7.54 36.85
CA VAL A 796 -11.72 -8.47 36.28
C VAL A 796 -11.69 -9.76 37.08
N THR A 797 -11.94 -10.87 36.40
CA THR A 797 -11.84 -12.21 37.01
C THR A 797 -10.43 -12.76 36.84
N VAL A 798 -9.82 -13.18 37.94
CA VAL A 798 -8.43 -13.66 37.95
C VAL A 798 -8.38 -15.04 38.60
N THR A 799 -7.79 -16.00 37.88
CA THR A 799 -7.55 -17.34 38.41
C THR A 799 -6.14 -17.41 38.98
N ILE A 800 -6.04 -17.80 40.26
CA ILE A 800 -4.82 -17.86 41.05
C ILE A 800 -4.48 -19.33 41.31
N PRO A 801 -3.32 -19.83 40.87
CA PRO A 801 -2.87 -21.18 41.21
C PRO A 801 -2.36 -21.22 42.65
N VAL A 802 -3.16 -21.80 43.56
CA VAL A 802 -2.83 -21.91 44.98
C VAL A 802 -1.99 -23.18 45.26
N GLY A 803 -2.18 -24.22 44.44
CA GLY A 803 -1.48 -25.49 44.57
C GLY A 803 -1.70 -26.16 45.94
N GLN A 804 -0.73 -26.94 46.42
CA GLN A 804 -0.80 -27.61 47.72
C GLN A 804 -0.46 -26.69 48.92
N ARG A 805 -0.25 -25.39 48.69
CA ARG A 805 0.20 -24.45 49.75
C ARG A 805 -0.89 -24.19 50.81
N VAL A 806 -2.15 -24.44 50.46
CA VAL A 806 -3.31 -24.23 51.33
C VAL A 806 -4.13 -25.51 51.38
N SER A 807 -4.30 -26.11 52.56
CA SER A 807 -5.21 -27.23 52.75
C SER A 807 -6.64 -26.74 53.03
N ASN A 808 -7.62 -27.52 52.57
CA ASN A 808 -9.07 -27.23 52.64
C ASN A 808 -9.42 -25.91 51.94
N LEU A 809 -9.18 -25.85 50.62
CA LEU A 809 -9.41 -24.65 49.81
C LEU A 809 -10.87 -24.15 49.87
N ASP A 810 -11.83 -25.05 50.11
CA ASP A 810 -13.25 -24.73 50.28
C ASP A 810 -13.55 -23.86 51.51
N ASP A 811 -12.67 -23.89 52.53
CA ASP A 811 -12.82 -23.09 53.75
C ASP A 811 -12.14 -21.71 53.63
N ILE A 812 -11.62 -21.35 52.45
CA ILE A 812 -10.84 -20.13 52.24
C ILE A 812 -11.72 -18.94 51.83
N VAL A 813 -11.56 -17.84 52.55
CA VAL A 813 -12.12 -16.52 52.24
C VAL A 813 -10.98 -15.60 51.82
N VAL A 814 -11.20 -14.87 50.72
CA VAL A 814 -10.24 -13.90 50.21
C VAL A 814 -10.59 -12.52 50.74
N ARG A 815 -9.59 -11.82 51.31
CA ARG A 815 -9.71 -10.42 51.69
C ARG A 815 -8.68 -9.57 50.98
N ASP A 816 -9.03 -8.36 50.60
CA ASP A 816 -8.03 -7.39 50.14
C ASP A 816 -7.18 -6.89 51.32
N ALA A 817 -6.16 -6.09 51.03
CA ALA A 817 -5.28 -5.51 52.06
C ALA A 817 -5.98 -4.53 53.02
N ASP A 818 -7.16 -4.02 52.66
CA ASP A 818 -7.98 -3.17 53.52
C ASP A 818 -8.83 -4.02 54.49
N GLY A 819 -9.06 -5.28 54.17
CA GLY A 819 -9.83 -6.26 54.94
C GLY A 819 -11.22 -6.55 54.37
N ASN A 820 -11.56 -5.96 53.22
CA ASN A 820 -12.82 -6.20 52.54
C ASN A 820 -12.83 -7.60 51.96
N ILE A 821 -13.97 -8.28 52.04
CA ILE A 821 -14.14 -9.60 51.42
C ILE A 821 -14.19 -9.41 49.90
N VAL A 822 -13.37 -10.18 49.20
CA VAL A 822 -13.35 -10.25 47.74
C VAL A 822 -14.16 -11.46 47.30
N PRO A 823 -15.12 -11.33 46.37
CA PRO A 823 -15.85 -12.47 45.85
C PRO A 823 -14.91 -13.51 45.24
N SER A 824 -14.98 -14.73 45.74
CA SER A 824 -14.05 -15.80 45.37
C SER A 824 -14.75 -17.15 45.27
N GLN A 825 -14.24 -18.01 44.38
CA GLN A 825 -14.64 -19.40 44.26
C GLN A 825 -13.41 -20.30 44.15
N ALA A 826 -13.40 -21.38 44.94
CA ALA A 826 -12.35 -22.37 44.95
C ALA A 826 -12.67 -23.55 44.01
N ASP A 827 -11.68 -24.05 43.31
CA ASP A 827 -11.69 -25.38 42.69
C ASP A 827 -10.62 -26.26 43.36
N PRO A 828 -11.00 -27.04 44.38
CA PRO A 828 -10.07 -27.92 45.10
C PRO A 828 -9.45 -29.01 44.22
N LYS A 829 -10.10 -29.41 43.12
CA LYS A 829 -9.60 -30.50 42.26
C LYS A 829 -8.40 -30.05 41.46
N SER A 830 -8.44 -28.82 40.95
CA SER A 830 -7.34 -28.23 40.17
C SER A 830 -6.38 -27.41 41.03
N GLY A 831 -6.74 -27.12 42.29
CA GLY A 831 -5.93 -26.27 43.17
C GLY A 831 -5.93 -24.80 42.75
N LEU A 832 -7.03 -24.36 42.11
CA LEU A 832 -7.22 -23.01 41.59
C LEU A 832 -8.19 -22.23 42.46
N LEU A 833 -7.92 -20.94 42.66
CA LEU A 833 -8.81 -20.00 43.33
C LEU A 833 -9.12 -18.86 42.36
N THR A 834 -10.38 -18.69 42.02
CA THR A 834 -10.82 -17.63 41.11
C THR A 834 -11.43 -16.49 41.92
N VAL A 835 -11.00 -15.26 41.67
CA VAL A 835 -11.46 -14.06 42.37
C VAL A 835 -12.01 -13.03 41.39
N LEU A 836 -13.00 -12.25 41.82
CA LEU A 836 -13.53 -11.10 41.09
C LEU A 836 -13.03 -9.81 41.73
N LEU A 837 -12.19 -9.07 41.01
CA LEU A 837 -11.72 -7.76 41.46
C LEU A 837 -12.57 -6.66 40.82
N SER A 838 -13.08 -5.74 41.63
CA SER A 838 -13.88 -4.61 41.15
C SER A 838 -13.06 -3.67 40.24
N ALA A 839 -11.79 -3.45 40.57
CA ALA A 839 -10.86 -2.66 39.76
C ALA A 839 -9.41 -3.07 39.99
N LEU A 840 -8.59 -2.93 38.94
CA LEU A 840 -7.14 -3.11 38.99
C LEU A 840 -6.48 -1.98 38.17
N LYS A 841 -5.90 -1.00 38.87
CA LYS A 841 -5.33 0.22 38.27
C LYS A 841 -4.10 -0.10 37.41
N SER A 842 -3.81 0.78 36.48
CA SER A 842 -2.62 0.72 35.62
C SER A 842 -1.32 0.61 36.44
N TYR A 843 -0.40 -0.24 36.01
CA TYR A 843 0.92 -0.46 36.67
C TYR A 843 0.86 -0.63 38.19
N SER A 844 -0.15 -1.36 38.67
CA SER A 844 -0.44 -1.53 40.10
C SER A 844 -0.69 -2.98 40.47
N SER A 845 -0.86 -3.23 41.77
CA SER A 845 -1.20 -4.56 42.27
C SER A 845 -2.24 -4.51 43.38
N VAL A 846 -3.00 -5.58 43.52
CA VAL A 846 -3.87 -5.85 44.68
C VAL A 846 -3.29 -7.02 45.46
N THR A 847 -3.19 -6.87 46.79
CA THR A 847 -2.82 -7.96 47.69
C THR A 847 -4.08 -8.61 48.24
N LEU A 848 -4.12 -9.94 48.17
CA LEU A 848 -5.24 -10.78 48.54
C LEU A 848 -4.79 -11.77 49.62
N TRP A 849 -5.33 -11.63 50.82
CA TRP A 849 -5.07 -12.51 51.96
C TRP A 849 -6.01 -13.72 51.93
N LEU A 850 -5.46 -14.91 52.09
CA LEU A 850 -6.22 -16.16 52.13
C LEU A 850 -6.42 -16.57 53.59
N GLU A 851 -7.64 -16.41 54.09
CA GLU A 851 -8.02 -16.70 55.48
C GLU A 851 -8.97 -17.89 55.55
N ARG A 852 -8.93 -18.66 56.65
CA ARG A 852 -9.90 -19.75 56.87
C ARG A 852 -11.15 -19.23 57.57
N GLN A 853 -12.31 -19.37 56.92
CA GLN A 853 -13.60 -19.07 57.51
C GLN A 853 -14.68 -19.97 56.90
N LYS A 854 -15.30 -20.81 57.73
CA LYS A 854 -16.38 -21.71 57.30
C LYS A 854 -17.69 -20.97 57.10
N GLY A 855 -18.45 -21.38 56.09
CA GLY A 855 -19.86 -21.01 55.91
C GLY A 855 -20.12 -19.65 55.26
N LEU A 856 -19.11 -18.97 54.73
CA LEU A 856 -19.32 -17.77 53.91
C LEU A 856 -19.94 -18.18 52.57
N LYS A 857 -21.08 -17.57 52.21
CA LYS A 857 -21.73 -17.76 50.90
C LYS A 857 -21.74 -16.45 50.14
N PHE A 858 -21.37 -16.50 48.88
CA PHE A 858 -21.50 -15.38 47.96
C PHE A 858 -22.77 -15.51 47.15
N GLU A 859 -23.32 -14.37 46.74
CA GLU A 859 -24.36 -14.33 45.72
C GLU A 859 -23.78 -14.82 44.38
N ILE A 860 -24.51 -15.68 43.69
CA ILE A 860 -24.12 -16.21 42.39
C ILE A 860 -24.89 -15.40 41.33
N PRO A 861 -24.22 -14.58 40.50
CA PRO A 861 -24.87 -13.69 39.55
C PRO A 861 -25.28 -14.41 38.25
N PHE A 862 -25.29 -15.74 38.26
CA PHE A 862 -25.51 -16.59 37.11
C PHE A 862 -26.66 -17.54 37.35
N THR A 863 -27.41 -17.82 36.29
CA THR A 863 -28.38 -18.90 36.32
C THR A 863 -28.19 -19.81 35.12
N ALA A 864 -28.08 -21.12 35.36
CA ALA A 864 -28.00 -22.13 34.31
C ALA A 864 -29.12 -23.14 34.56
N PHE A 865 -30.22 -23.00 33.80
CA PHE A 865 -31.37 -23.88 33.90
C PHE A 865 -31.36 -24.90 32.78
N HIS A 866 -31.54 -26.17 33.15
CA HIS A 866 -31.82 -27.26 32.21
C HIS A 866 -33.33 -27.54 32.31
N ALA A 867 -34.10 -27.31 31.24
CA ALA A 867 -35.49 -27.79 31.21
C ALA A 867 -35.44 -29.34 31.17
N ALA A 868 -36.46 -30.04 31.67
CA ALA A 868 -36.37 -31.47 32.00
C ALA A 868 -35.73 -32.34 30.88
N LYS A 869 -35.02 -33.41 31.26
CA LYS A 869 -34.22 -34.32 30.37
C LYS A 869 -34.72 -34.36 28.92
N GLY A 870 -34.07 -33.60 28.03
CA GLY A 870 -34.31 -33.64 26.58
C GLY A 870 -34.79 -32.32 25.96
N GLU A 871 -35.14 -31.31 26.75
CA GLU A 871 -35.69 -30.05 26.27
C GLU A 871 -34.79 -28.89 26.73
N GLY A 872 -34.03 -28.27 25.83
CA GLY A 872 -33.35 -26.97 25.99
C GLY A 872 -32.48 -26.69 27.24
N PHE A 873 -31.80 -25.53 27.22
CA PHE A 873 -31.16 -24.93 28.39
C PHE A 873 -31.04 -23.41 28.24
N ASN A 874 -30.98 -22.69 29.36
CA ASN A 874 -30.79 -21.23 29.39
C ASN A 874 -29.62 -20.89 30.32
N ILE A 875 -28.73 -20.01 29.84
CA ILE A 875 -27.69 -19.37 30.65
C ILE A 875 -27.99 -17.88 30.75
N GLU A 876 -28.13 -17.38 31.97
CA GLU A 876 -28.29 -15.97 32.27
C GLU A 876 -27.09 -15.43 33.04
N THR A 877 -26.56 -14.32 32.56
CA THR A 877 -25.62 -13.44 33.24
C THR A 877 -26.29 -12.06 33.43
N PRO A 878 -25.67 -11.11 34.14
CA PRO A 878 -26.21 -9.76 34.25
C PRO A 878 -26.40 -9.04 32.90
N LEU A 879 -25.55 -9.31 31.91
CA LEU A 879 -25.57 -8.61 30.61
C LEU A 879 -25.98 -9.49 29.43
N LEU A 880 -25.97 -10.82 29.58
CA LEU A 880 -26.24 -11.76 28.48
C LEU A 880 -27.26 -12.83 28.90
N ARG A 881 -28.12 -13.23 27.95
CA ARG A 881 -29.00 -14.39 28.06
C ARG A 881 -28.81 -15.29 26.85
N LEU A 882 -28.48 -16.55 27.06
CA LEU A 882 -28.20 -17.51 25.99
C LEU A 882 -29.17 -18.67 26.07
N LEU A 883 -29.96 -18.85 25.02
CA LEU A 883 -31.03 -19.85 24.96
C LEU A 883 -30.70 -20.97 23.98
N LYS A 884 -30.97 -22.19 24.43
CA LYS A 884 -31.18 -23.37 23.61
C LYS A 884 -32.63 -23.82 23.82
N ASN A 885 -33.45 -23.78 22.78
CA ASN A 885 -34.88 -24.13 22.84
C ASN A 885 -35.09 -25.64 22.67
N GLU A 886 -34.40 -26.24 21.70
CA GLU A 886 -34.54 -27.66 21.31
C GLU A 886 -33.17 -28.38 21.40
N PRO A 887 -33.08 -29.71 21.37
CA PRO A 887 -31.78 -30.39 21.48
C PRO A 887 -30.93 -30.34 20.21
N ASP A 888 -31.44 -29.86 19.07
CA ASP A 888 -30.80 -29.90 17.76
C ASP A 888 -29.63 -28.91 17.56
N GLY A 889 -28.79 -29.14 16.54
CA GLY A 889 -27.80 -28.18 16.02
C GLY A 889 -26.93 -27.43 17.03
N ASP A 890 -27.23 -26.12 17.15
CA ASP A 890 -26.38 -25.07 17.69
C ASP A 890 -26.11 -25.18 19.21
N ALA A 891 -25.06 -24.51 19.70
CA ALA A 891 -24.81 -24.41 21.14
C ALA A 891 -25.83 -23.50 21.81
N PHE A 892 -26.10 -22.37 21.16
CA PHE A 892 -27.10 -21.40 21.55
C PHE A 892 -27.88 -21.03 20.30
N ASP A 893 -29.18 -21.27 20.32
CA ASP A 893 -30.09 -20.91 19.22
C ASP A 893 -30.24 -19.39 19.13
N ARG A 894 -30.30 -18.74 20.30
CA ARG A 894 -30.50 -17.29 20.44
C ARG A 894 -29.65 -16.76 21.57
N ILE A 895 -28.88 -15.72 21.29
CA ILE A 895 -28.08 -14.98 22.25
C ILE A 895 -28.65 -13.57 22.33
N TYR A 896 -28.89 -13.10 23.54
CA TYR A 896 -29.45 -11.79 23.82
C TYR A 896 -28.49 -10.94 24.64
N LEU A 897 -28.44 -9.67 24.30
CA LEU A 897 -27.94 -8.60 25.13
C LEU A 897 -29.04 -8.09 26.05
N ARG A 898 -28.73 -7.99 27.35
CA ARG A 898 -29.59 -7.44 28.39
C ARG A 898 -29.13 -6.01 28.68
N GLY A 899 -29.91 -5.03 28.22
CA GLY A 899 -29.62 -3.59 28.43
C GLY A 899 -30.28 -3.01 29.69
N VAL A 900 -29.85 -1.78 30.03
CA VAL A 900 -30.45 -0.92 31.07
C VAL A 900 -31.78 -0.28 30.59
N GLU A 901 -32.02 -0.28 29.28
CA GLU A 901 -33.29 0.11 28.64
C GLU A 901 -34.19 -1.12 28.44
N ALA A 902 -35.51 -0.95 28.56
CA ALA A 902 -36.49 -2.00 28.87
C ALA A 902 -36.69 -3.18 27.87
N ALA A 903 -35.90 -3.31 26.80
CA ALA A 903 -36.02 -4.39 25.82
C ALA A 903 -34.68 -5.09 25.55
N GLU A 904 -34.67 -6.43 25.62
CA GLU A 904 -33.52 -7.26 25.23
C GLU A 904 -33.28 -7.19 23.72
N ILE A 905 -32.02 -7.18 23.29
CA ILE A 905 -31.64 -7.20 21.86
C ILE A 905 -31.12 -8.60 21.52
N GLU A 906 -31.76 -9.27 20.58
CA GLU A 906 -31.24 -10.52 20.00
C GLU A 906 -30.00 -10.22 19.15
N LEU A 907 -28.98 -11.06 19.25
CA LEU A 907 -27.70 -10.93 18.52
C LEU A 907 -27.57 -11.97 17.41
N GLY A 908 -27.98 -13.21 17.68
CA GLY A 908 -27.75 -14.33 16.77
C GLY A 908 -27.57 -15.67 17.48
N SER A 909 -26.86 -16.59 16.82
CA SER A 909 -26.59 -17.94 17.31
C SER A 909 -25.08 -18.24 17.41
N PHE A 910 -24.73 -19.34 18.06
CA PHE A 910 -23.36 -19.87 18.08
C PHE A 910 -23.36 -21.38 17.85
N THR A 911 -22.51 -21.86 16.95
CA THR A 911 -22.35 -23.30 16.67
C THR A 911 -20.91 -23.65 16.31
N PRO A 912 -20.39 -24.83 16.66
CA PRO A 912 -19.12 -25.29 16.13
C PRO A 912 -19.29 -25.85 14.70
N LEU A 913 -18.33 -25.64 13.81
CA LEU A 913 -18.23 -26.40 12.54
C LEU A 913 -16.97 -27.25 12.54
N ILE A 914 -17.09 -28.46 11.96
CA ILE A 914 -15.97 -29.35 11.72
C ILE A 914 -15.69 -29.39 10.21
N TRP A 915 -14.47 -29.04 9.82
CA TRP A 915 -14.04 -29.01 8.42
C TRP A 915 -13.41 -30.35 8.03
N GLN A 916 -14.19 -31.16 7.31
CA GLN A 916 -13.81 -32.47 6.79
C GLN A 916 -13.45 -32.37 5.31
N VAL A 917 -12.56 -33.23 4.83
CA VAL A 917 -12.44 -33.55 3.40
C VAL A 917 -12.85 -35.00 3.20
N VAL A 918 -13.95 -35.19 2.48
CA VAL A 918 -14.56 -36.50 2.21
C VAL A 918 -14.70 -36.63 0.70
N ALA A 919 -14.24 -37.76 0.14
CA ALA A 919 -14.20 -37.99 -1.31
C ALA A 919 -13.55 -36.84 -2.12
N GLY A 920 -12.53 -36.19 -1.54
CA GLY A 920 -11.80 -35.08 -2.17
C GLY A 920 -12.55 -33.75 -2.20
N GLN A 921 -13.71 -33.62 -1.55
CA GLN A 921 -14.48 -32.38 -1.43
C GLN A 921 -14.34 -31.80 -0.01
N ASN A 922 -14.16 -30.48 0.12
CA ASN A 922 -14.23 -29.80 1.41
C ASN A 922 -15.68 -29.67 1.88
N LEU A 923 -15.93 -30.09 3.13
CA LEU A 923 -17.22 -30.05 3.80
C LEU A 923 -17.08 -29.35 5.15
N TRP A 924 -17.86 -28.30 5.40
CA TRP A 924 -18.00 -27.66 6.71
C TRP A 924 -19.31 -28.10 7.34
N VAL A 925 -19.20 -28.88 8.40
CA VAL A 925 -20.30 -29.71 8.89
C VAL A 925 -20.76 -29.22 10.26
N LYS A 926 -22.03 -28.81 10.36
CA LYS A 926 -22.71 -28.53 11.64
C LYS A 926 -23.04 -29.83 12.39
N PRO A 927 -22.95 -29.88 13.73
CA PRO A 927 -23.53 -30.95 14.52
C PRO A 927 -25.04 -31.08 14.29
N ASP A 928 -25.60 -32.26 14.60
CA ASP A 928 -27.04 -32.49 14.52
C ASP A 928 -27.76 -32.13 15.82
N ARG A 929 -27.08 -32.25 16.97
CA ARG A 929 -27.65 -32.00 18.30
C ARG A 929 -26.60 -31.83 19.39
N VAL A 930 -27.01 -31.24 20.51
CA VAL A 930 -26.32 -31.29 21.79
C VAL A 930 -26.56 -32.66 22.43
N GLU A 931 -25.49 -33.37 22.74
CA GLU A 931 -25.53 -34.65 23.45
C GLU A 931 -25.47 -34.47 24.97
N LYS A 932 -24.64 -33.53 25.44
CA LYS A 932 -24.44 -33.28 26.87
C LYS A 932 -24.20 -31.80 27.15
N PHE A 933 -24.84 -31.30 28.20
CA PHE A 933 -24.60 -29.99 28.82
C PHE A 933 -24.15 -30.21 30.27
N GLU A 934 -23.01 -29.68 30.66
CA GLU A 934 -22.44 -29.87 32.00
C GLU A 934 -21.94 -28.56 32.58
N VAL A 935 -22.50 -28.15 33.72
CA VAL A 935 -21.94 -27.06 34.52
C VAL A 935 -20.71 -27.59 35.25
N VAL A 936 -19.53 -27.16 34.79
CA VAL A 936 -18.23 -27.59 35.32
C VAL A 936 -17.89 -26.81 36.59
N GLU A 937 -18.17 -25.51 36.59
CA GLU A 937 -17.85 -24.60 37.68
C GLU A 937 -18.91 -23.50 37.76
N VAL A 938 -19.40 -23.17 38.95
CA VAL A 938 -20.30 -22.03 39.16
C VAL A 938 -19.99 -21.37 40.49
N GLY A 939 -19.88 -20.04 40.48
CA GLY A 939 -19.63 -19.25 41.67
C GLY A 939 -19.77 -17.74 41.40
N PRO A 940 -19.40 -16.88 42.36
CA PRO A 940 -19.55 -15.42 42.22
C PRO A 940 -18.66 -14.77 41.16
N ALA A 941 -17.56 -15.41 40.75
CA ALA A 941 -16.55 -14.82 39.85
C ALA A 941 -16.67 -15.33 38.41
N ARG A 942 -17.15 -16.56 38.19
CA ARG A 942 -17.42 -17.09 36.84
C ARG A 942 -18.35 -18.30 36.84
N LEU A 943 -18.91 -18.57 35.66
CA LEU A 943 -19.58 -19.81 35.30
C LEU A 943 -18.82 -20.49 34.15
N VAL A 944 -18.53 -21.79 34.28
CA VAL A 944 -17.90 -22.61 33.24
C VAL A 944 -18.81 -23.76 32.86
N VAL A 945 -19.06 -23.92 31.57
CA VAL A 945 -19.93 -24.96 31.01
C VAL A 945 -19.21 -25.69 29.89
N ASP A 946 -19.25 -27.03 29.92
CA ASP A 946 -18.79 -27.86 28.82
C ASP A 946 -20.01 -28.44 28.08
N ILE A 947 -20.00 -28.33 26.74
CA ILE A 947 -21.06 -28.84 25.87
C ILE A 947 -20.45 -29.84 24.90
N VAL A 948 -21.06 -31.03 24.79
CA VAL A 948 -20.69 -32.07 23.82
C VAL A 948 -21.74 -32.12 22.72
N PHE A 949 -21.28 -32.02 21.48
CA PHE A 949 -22.10 -32.06 20.27
C PHE A 949 -21.88 -33.37 19.52
N VAL A 950 -22.90 -33.81 18.77
CA VAL A 950 -22.82 -35.02 17.94
C VAL A 950 -23.40 -34.81 16.54
N LYS A 951 -22.71 -35.40 15.56
CA LYS A 951 -23.20 -35.63 14.19
C LYS A 951 -23.37 -37.14 13.98
N GLY A 952 -24.58 -37.59 13.67
CA GLY A 952 -24.93 -38.99 13.43
C GLY A 952 -24.84 -39.41 11.95
N GLN A 953 -24.90 -40.72 11.68
CA GLN A 953 -25.02 -41.28 10.33
C GLN A 953 -26.45 -41.17 9.79
N GLY A 954 -26.60 -40.88 8.49
CA GLY A 954 -27.87 -41.02 7.77
C GLY A 954 -28.93 -39.95 8.07
N THR A 955 -28.56 -38.84 8.72
CA THR A 955 -29.44 -37.69 8.88
C THR A 955 -29.58 -36.97 7.55
N LYS A 956 -30.51 -37.41 6.69
CA LYS A 956 -30.96 -36.62 5.54
C LYS A 956 -31.47 -35.26 6.06
N GLY A 957 -30.63 -34.24 6.02
CA GLY A 957 -31.02 -32.83 6.15
C GLY A 957 -31.37 -32.30 7.54
N LYS A 958 -30.77 -32.78 8.64
CA LYS A 958 -30.98 -32.13 9.97
C LYS A 958 -29.83 -31.25 10.48
N GLY A 959 -28.60 -31.48 10.02
CA GLY A 959 -27.46 -30.56 10.21
C GLY A 959 -27.00 -30.02 8.86
N GLY A 960 -26.90 -28.71 8.71
CA GLY A 960 -26.44 -28.07 7.47
C GLY A 960 -25.00 -28.48 7.12
N VAL A 961 -24.75 -28.80 5.85
CA VAL A 961 -23.42 -29.04 5.29
C VAL A 961 -23.16 -27.95 4.26
N ILE A 962 -22.10 -27.18 4.48
CA ILE A 962 -21.59 -26.21 3.50
C ILE A 962 -20.51 -26.92 2.69
N THR A 963 -20.53 -26.77 1.37
CA THR A 963 -19.55 -27.39 0.46
C THR A 963 -18.63 -26.35 -0.16
N GLU A 964 -17.60 -26.78 -0.88
CA GLU A 964 -16.74 -25.87 -1.64
C GLU A 964 -17.48 -25.19 -2.80
N PHE A 965 -17.00 -24.02 -3.24
CA PHE A 965 -17.54 -23.32 -4.41
C PHE A 965 -17.11 -23.96 -5.73
N GLY A 966 -18.05 -24.05 -6.67
CA GLY A 966 -17.82 -24.47 -8.04
C GLY A 966 -17.47 -23.32 -8.98
N LYS A 967 -17.28 -23.62 -10.27
CA LYS A 967 -17.14 -22.60 -11.31
C LYS A 967 -18.43 -21.79 -11.42
N GLY A 968 -18.44 -20.55 -10.92
CA GLY A 968 -19.58 -19.64 -10.97
C GLY A 968 -20.21 -19.28 -9.62
N GLY A 969 -19.51 -19.46 -8.50
CA GLY A 969 -19.91 -18.88 -7.21
C GLY A 969 -20.99 -19.64 -6.44
N ASN A 970 -21.47 -20.78 -6.94
CA ASN A 970 -22.42 -21.65 -6.25
C ASN A 970 -21.71 -22.79 -5.50
N PHE A 971 -22.33 -23.27 -4.43
CA PHE A 971 -21.91 -24.48 -3.72
C PHE A 971 -21.93 -25.73 -4.63
N GLU A 972 -20.85 -26.48 -4.64
CA GLU A 972 -20.76 -27.77 -5.34
C GLU A 972 -21.73 -28.78 -4.74
N PRO A 973 -22.42 -29.61 -5.55
CA PRO A 973 -23.25 -30.69 -5.04
C PRO A 973 -22.45 -31.61 -4.10
N LEU A 974 -23.10 -32.08 -3.04
CA LEU A 974 -22.48 -33.00 -2.08
C LEU A 974 -22.09 -34.31 -2.79
N ARG A 975 -20.78 -34.62 -2.85
CA ARG A 975 -20.26 -35.83 -3.50
C ARG A 975 -20.37 -37.07 -2.62
N ALA A 976 -20.27 -36.90 -1.30
CA ALA A 976 -20.38 -37.95 -0.32
C ALA A 976 -20.87 -37.39 1.03
N GLU A 977 -21.59 -38.20 1.79
CA GLU A 977 -22.06 -37.84 3.13
C GLU A 977 -20.89 -37.55 4.09
N PRO A 978 -20.99 -36.53 4.96
CA PRO A 978 -19.98 -36.26 5.97
C PRO A 978 -19.84 -37.43 6.95
N GLN A 979 -18.64 -37.63 7.49
CA GLN A 979 -18.42 -38.65 8.52
C GLN A 979 -19.00 -38.19 9.86
N PRO A 980 -19.61 -39.11 10.65
CA PRO A 980 -20.14 -38.78 11.96
C PRO A 980 -18.99 -38.45 12.94
N PHE A 981 -19.27 -37.54 13.86
CA PHE A 981 -18.29 -37.08 14.84
C PHE A 981 -18.95 -36.66 16.16
N ARG A 982 -18.12 -36.54 17.20
CA ARG A 982 -18.44 -35.78 18.42
C ARG A 982 -17.40 -34.70 18.63
N CYS A 983 -17.79 -33.57 19.19
CA CYS A 983 -16.84 -32.54 19.61
C CYS A 983 -17.27 -31.90 20.92
N ALA A 984 -16.33 -31.36 21.69
CA ALA A 984 -16.62 -30.67 22.94
C ALA A 984 -16.02 -29.28 22.96
N TYR A 985 -16.80 -28.32 23.45
CA TYR A 985 -16.42 -26.93 23.61
C TYR A 985 -16.68 -26.48 25.05
N ARG A 986 -15.80 -25.63 25.56
CA ARG A 986 -15.91 -24.96 26.86
C ARG A 986 -16.35 -23.53 26.68
N PHE A 987 -17.33 -23.11 27.46
CA PHE A 987 -17.85 -21.75 27.54
C PHE A 987 -17.58 -21.18 28.93
N THR A 988 -16.99 -19.99 29.02
CA THR A 988 -16.74 -19.30 30.30
C THR A 988 -17.40 -17.94 30.32
N PHE A 989 -18.24 -17.71 31.33
CA PHE A 989 -19.01 -16.49 31.53
C PHE A 989 -18.52 -15.74 32.76
N PHE A 990 -18.58 -14.41 32.69
CA PHE A 990 -18.12 -13.51 33.75
C PHE A 990 -19.23 -12.55 34.18
N PRO A 991 -19.20 -12.08 35.43
CA PRO A 991 -20.19 -11.11 35.90
C PRO A 991 -19.91 -9.74 35.29
N GLN A 992 -20.95 -9.04 34.86
CA GLN A 992 -20.86 -7.68 34.32
C GLN A 992 -19.93 -7.53 33.10
N GLN A 993 -19.78 -8.58 32.29
CA GLN A 993 -19.02 -8.53 31.05
C GLN A 993 -19.93 -8.79 29.83
N PRO A 994 -19.79 -8.01 28.74
CA PRO A 994 -20.59 -8.15 27.52
C PRO A 994 -20.03 -9.24 26.58
N PHE A 995 -19.27 -10.19 27.11
CA PHE A 995 -18.65 -11.25 26.34
C PHE A 995 -18.53 -12.54 27.16
N PHE A 996 -18.32 -13.65 26.46
CA PHE A 996 -17.98 -14.94 27.05
C PHE A 996 -16.84 -15.59 26.25
N LEU A 997 -16.07 -16.47 26.90
CA LEU A 997 -14.96 -17.15 26.25
C LEU A 997 -15.39 -18.52 25.72
N VAL A 998 -14.80 -18.92 24.60
CA VAL A 998 -15.03 -20.20 23.95
C VAL A 998 -13.70 -20.88 23.62
N GLN A 999 -13.62 -22.19 23.90
CA GLN A 999 -12.45 -23.03 23.58
C GLN A 999 -12.89 -24.40 23.07
N CYS A 1000 -12.28 -24.88 21.97
CA CYS A 1000 -12.43 -26.27 21.54
C CYS A 1000 -11.60 -27.19 22.43
N LEU A 1001 -12.20 -28.24 22.99
CA LEU A 1001 -11.53 -29.18 23.89
C LEU A 1001 -11.05 -30.44 23.17
N TRP A 1002 -11.88 -31.01 22.30
CA TRP A 1002 -11.55 -32.22 21.54
C TRP A 1002 -12.55 -32.48 20.40
N VAL A 1003 -12.12 -33.27 19.41
CA VAL A 1003 -12.94 -33.76 18.28
C VAL A 1003 -12.70 -35.26 18.12
N GLU A 1004 -13.76 -36.04 17.94
CA GLU A 1004 -13.74 -37.50 17.85
C GLU A 1004 -14.43 -37.97 16.58
N ASN A 1005 -13.74 -38.81 15.80
CA ASN A 1005 -14.33 -39.52 14.68
C ASN A 1005 -15.11 -40.72 15.20
N THR A 1006 -16.44 -40.66 15.16
CA THR A 1006 -17.33 -41.77 15.57
C THR A 1006 -17.73 -42.66 14.39
N GLY A 1007 -17.15 -42.39 13.21
CA GLY A 1007 -17.42 -43.10 11.97
C GLY A 1007 -16.60 -44.36 11.81
N ARG A 1008 -16.85 -45.04 10.67
CA ARG A 1008 -16.16 -46.28 10.30
C ARG A 1008 -14.97 -46.06 9.37
N TYR A 1009 -14.78 -44.83 8.88
CA TYR A 1009 -13.77 -44.49 7.89
C TYR A 1009 -12.88 -43.36 8.39
N ASP A 1010 -11.62 -43.39 7.96
CA ASP A 1010 -10.67 -42.31 8.15
C ASP A 1010 -11.07 -41.12 7.24
N TRP A 1011 -10.91 -39.90 7.74
CA TRP A 1011 -11.13 -38.70 6.94
C TRP A 1011 -10.09 -37.62 7.24
N GLN A 1012 -9.83 -36.79 6.23
CA GLN A 1012 -8.91 -35.67 6.35
C GLN A 1012 -9.60 -34.54 7.11
N TRP A 1013 -9.01 -34.12 8.21
CA TRP A 1013 -9.51 -33.05 9.06
C TRP A 1013 -8.71 -31.78 8.84
N ARG A 1014 -9.38 -30.74 8.32
CA ARG A 1014 -8.74 -29.48 7.98
C ARG A 1014 -8.82 -28.43 9.08
N GLY A 1015 -9.80 -28.53 9.98
CA GLY A 1015 -9.93 -27.61 11.10
C GLY A 1015 -11.27 -27.62 11.81
N TYR A 1016 -11.42 -26.71 12.76
CA TYR A 1016 -12.67 -26.44 13.48
C TYR A 1016 -12.95 -24.94 13.52
N TYR A 1017 -14.23 -24.58 13.72
CA TYR A 1017 -14.71 -23.19 13.71
C TYR A 1017 -15.40 -22.80 15.02
N HIS A 1018 -15.42 -21.50 15.30
CA HIS A 1018 -16.28 -20.79 16.24
C HIS A 1018 -17.29 -19.97 15.43
N TYR A 1019 -18.45 -20.55 15.09
CA TYR A 1019 -19.33 -19.99 14.06
C TYR A 1019 -20.45 -19.16 14.69
N THR A 1020 -20.38 -17.84 14.54
CA THR A 1020 -21.34 -16.86 15.10
C THR A 1020 -22.23 -16.29 14.01
N LEU A 1021 -23.45 -16.82 13.86
CA LEU A 1021 -24.42 -16.32 12.87
C LEU A 1021 -25.22 -15.16 13.45
N SER A 1022 -25.41 -14.11 12.65
CA SER A 1022 -26.08 -12.88 13.04
C SER A 1022 -27.60 -12.92 12.84
N GLN A 1023 -28.32 -12.42 13.83
CA GLN A 1023 -29.73 -12.04 13.79
C GLN A 1023 -29.92 -10.81 14.69
N ILE A 1024 -29.12 -9.75 14.48
CA ILE A 1024 -29.17 -8.59 15.37
C ILE A 1024 -30.56 -7.94 15.27
N GLY A 1025 -31.16 -7.60 16.40
CA GLY A 1025 -32.54 -7.12 16.44
C GLY A 1025 -33.61 -8.15 16.06
N GLY A 1026 -33.23 -9.43 15.91
CA GLY A 1026 -34.09 -10.52 15.47
C GLY A 1026 -34.24 -10.62 13.94
N ASN A 1027 -33.43 -9.87 13.17
CA ASN A 1027 -33.45 -9.89 11.71
C ASN A 1027 -32.07 -9.59 11.11
N GLY A 1028 -31.37 -10.61 10.60
CA GLY A 1028 -30.04 -10.45 10.02
C GLY A 1028 -29.98 -9.94 8.58
N SER A 1029 -31.09 -9.47 7.99
CA SER A 1029 -31.10 -9.03 6.58
C SER A 1029 -30.39 -7.69 6.34
N ASP A 1030 -30.40 -6.78 7.31
CA ASP A 1030 -29.65 -5.52 7.29
C ASP A 1030 -28.35 -5.54 8.08
N ASP A 1031 -28.00 -6.68 8.68
CA ASP A 1031 -26.69 -6.88 9.31
C ASP A 1031 -25.59 -6.85 8.24
N GLU A 1032 -24.61 -5.99 8.39
CA GLU A 1032 -23.44 -5.90 7.53
C GLU A 1032 -22.22 -6.54 8.19
N VAL A 1033 -21.20 -6.87 7.38
CA VAL A 1033 -19.91 -7.29 7.91
C VAL A 1033 -19.32 -6.10 8.66
N GLY A 1034 -19.11 -6.24 9.96
CA GLY A 1034 -18.39 -5.30 10.81
C GLY A 1034 -16.95 -5.79 11.09
N GLY A 1035 -16.09 -4.89 11.53
CA GLY A 1035 -14.69 -5.23 11.84
C GLY A 1035 -13.74 -5.10 10.64
N PRO A 1036 -12.62 -5.83 10.59
CA PRO A 1036 -11.45 -5.52 9.76
C PRO A 1036 -11.63 -5.61 8.24
N ASN A 1037 -12.71 -6.23 7.78
CA ASN A 1037 -13.06 -6.35 6.37
C ASN A 1037 -13.87 -5.16 5.85
N VAL A 1038 -14.23 -4.24 6.75
CA VAL A 1038 -14.51 -2.84 6.44
C VAL A 1038 -13.15 -2.12 6.54
N PRO A 1039 -12.62 -1.53 5.47
CA PRO A 1039 -11.36 -2.08 4.98
C PRO A 1039 -10.15 -1.77 5.85
N ASN A 1040 -9.43 -2.85 6.21
CA ASN A 1040 -8.05 -2.90 6.71
C ASN A 1040 -7.82 -2.57 8.20
N TYR A 1041 -8.70 -2.92 9.12
CA TYR A 1041 -8.28 -3.05 10.53
C TYR A 1041 -7.46 -4.33 10.70
N TRP A 1042 -6.37 -4.32 11.47
CA TRP A 1042 -5.63 -5.56 11.76
C TRP A 1042 -5.56 -5.81 13.27
N LEU A 1043 -6.66 -5.51 13.95
CA LEU A 1043 -7.01 -6.21 15.18
C LEU A 1043 -7.56 -7.57 14.75
N ALA A 1044 -7.03 -8.67 15.28
CA ALA A 1044 -7.58 -10.01 15.02
C ALA A 1044 -8.98 -10.12 15.63
N PHE A 1045 -10.03 -9.67 14.95
CA PHE A 1045 -11.41 -9.84 15.36
C PHE A 1045 -12.30 -9.81 14.11
N ALA A 1046 -13.54 -10.25 14.21
CA ALA A 1046 -14.54 -9.98 13.19
C ALA A 1046 -15.92 -9.89 13.85
N SER A 1047 -16.82 -9.11 13.27
CA SER A 1047 -18.16 -8.92 13.83
C SER A 1047 -19.20 -8.79 12.72
N TRP A 1048 -20.45 -9.01 13.07
CA TRP A 1048 -21.59 -8.47 12.35
C TRP A 1048 -21.98 -7.13 12.97
N ARG A 1049 -22.52 -6.22 12.16
CA ARG A 1049 -22.93 -4.88 12.58
C ARG A 1049 -24.35 -4.62 12.10
N ASP A 1050 -25.23 -4.20 13.01
CA ASP A 1050 -26.49 -3.55 12.63
C ASP A 1050 -26.29 -2.03 12.67
N PRO A 1051 -26.35 -1.31 11.53
CA PRO A 1051 -26.12 0.13 11.48
C PRO A 1051 -27.22 0.95 12.16
N LYS A 1052 -28.44 0.43 12.29
CA LYS A 1052 -29.59 1.12 12.90
C LYS A 1052 -29.57 0.96 14.42
N LEU A 1053 -29.34 -0.26 14.89
CA LEU A 1053 -29.24 -0.56 16.32
C LEU A 1053 -27.88 -0.14 16.90
N LYS A 1054 -26.87 0.07 16.04
CA LYS A 1054 -25.50 0.42 16.40
C LYS A 1054 -24.88 -0.64 17.32
N VAL A 1055 -25.14 -1.92 17.03
CA VAL A 1055 -24.67 -3.06 17.82
C VAL A 1055 -23.76 -3.92 16.96
N HIS A 1056 -22.70 -4.43 17.59
CA HIS A 1056 -21.80 -5.41 17.01
C HIS A 1056 -21.89 -6.73 17.76
N TYR A 1057 -21.95 -7.83 17.00
CA TYR A 1057 -21.86 -9.20 17.52
C TYR A 1057 -20.71 -9.93 16.83
N GLY A 1058 -19.68 -10.31 17.59
CA GLY A 1058 -18.43 -10.78 16.97
C GLY A 1058 -17.55 -11.66 17.83
N VAL A 1059 -16.36 -11.94 17.31
CA VAL A 1059 -15.34 -12.78 17.94
C VAL A 1059 -13.98 -12.12 17.89
N VAL A 1060 -13.20 -12.25 18.96
CA VAL A 1060 -11.80 -11.81 19.07
C VAL A 1060 -10.99 -12.87 19.81
N PRO A 1061 -9.79 -13.29 19.34
CA PRO A 1061 -8.87 -14.10 20.13
C PRO A 1061 -8.46 -13.36 21.41
N LEU A 1062 -8.51 -14.06 22.55
CA LEU A 1062 -8.11 -13.48 23.85
C LEU A 1062 -6.62 -13.08 23.87
N GLN A 1063 -5.80 -13.80 23.11
CA GLN A 1063 -4.41 -13.49 22.79
C GLN A 1063 -4.22 -13.64 21.29
N GLU A 1064 -3.35 -12.83 20.69
CA GLU A 1064 -2.99 -13.01 19.29
C GLU A 1064 -2.33 -14.38 19.11
N ASP A 1065 -2.94 -15.20 18.27
CA ASP A 1065 -2.51 -16.56 18.02
C ASP A 1065 -2.58 -16.82 16.52
N GLU A 1066 -1.41 -16.93 15.89
CA GLU A 1066 -1.26 -17.20 14.45
C GLU A 1066 -1.95 -18.49 13.99
N ARG A 1067 -2.33 -19.35 14.94
CA ARG A 1067 -3.09 -20.57 14.68
C ARG A 1067 -4.54 -20.30 14.29
N LEU A 1068 -5.11 -19.15 14.65
CA LEU A 1068 -6.48 -18.73 14.34
C LEU A 1068 -6.53 -17.83 13.12
N SER A 1069 -7.52 -18.06 12.27
CA SER A 1069 -7.92 -17.15 11.19
C SER A 1069 -9.30 -16.61 11.52
N VAL A 1070 -9.50 -15.30 11.43
CA VAL A 1070 -10.75 -14.62 11.79
C VAL A 1070 -11.13 -13.65 10.67
N TYR A 1071 -12.18 -13.96 9.91
CA TYR A 1071 -12.64 -13.16 8.78
C TYR A 1071 -14.14 -13.39 8.56
N PHE A 1072 -14.97 -12.36 8.65
CA PHE A 1072 -16.41 -12.47 8.35
C PHE A 1072 -16.69 -11.91 6.96
N TRP A 1073 -17.59 -12.54 6.22
CA TRP A 1073 -17.98 -12.07 4.89
C TRP A 1073 -19.37 -12.56 4.49
N LYS A 1074 -19.94 -11.96 3.44
CA LYS A 1074 -21.15 -12.43 2.79
C LYS A 1074 -20.85 -12.87 1.36
N ASP A 1075 -21.47 -13.95 0.90
CA ASP A 1075 -21.40 -14.34 -0.52
C ASP A 1075 -22.34 -13.50 -1.40
N GLU A 1076 -22.32 -13.76 -2.71
CA GLU A 1076 -23.16 -13.05 -3.70
C GLU A 1076 -24.67 -13.19 -3.41
N GLY A 1077 -25.07 -14.25 -2.69
CA GLY A 1077 -26.45 -14.48 -2.25
C GLY A 1077 -26.80 -13.77 -0.95
N GLY A 1078 -25.82 -13.16 -0.27
CA GLY A 1078 -25.99 -12.52 1.03
C GLY A 1078 -25.91 -13.46 2.22
N GLU A 1079 -25.56 -14.74 2.02
CA GLU A 1079 -25.39 -15.71 3.11
C GLU A 1079 -24.16 -15.39 3.94
N GLN A 1080 -24.25 -15.66 5.24
CA GLN A 1080 -23.25 -15.25 6.23
C GLN A 1080 -22.15 -16.31 6.42
N HIS A 1081 -20.90 -15.88 6.33
CA HIS A 1081 -19.70 -16.70 6.54
C HIS A 1081 -18.82 -16.14 7.67
N PRO A 1082 -19.16 -16.41 8.95
CA PRO A 1082 -18.37 -16.01 10.12
C PRO A 1082 -17.16 -16.93 10.34
N ASP A 1083 -16.14 -16.82 9.49
CA ASP A 1083 -14.99 -17.71 9.50
C ASP A 1083 -13.98 -17.36 10.59
N CYS A 1084 -14.25 -17.84 11.81
CA CYS A 1084 -13.28 -17.89 12.90
C CYS A 1084 -12.84 -19.34 13.11
N HIS A 1085 -11.65 -19.70 12.63
CA HIS A 1085 -11.24 -21.10 12.55
C HIS A 1085 -9.77 -21.38 12.86
N ARG A 1086 -9.52 -22.63 13.24
CA ARG A 1086 -8.20 -23.21 13.47
C ARG A 1086 -7.87 -24.23 12.38
N LYS A 1087 -6.85 -23.98 11.56
CA LYS A 1087 -6.39 -24.91 10.51
C LYS A 1087 -5.40 -25.94 11.05
N LEU A 1088 -5.60 -27.24 10.80
CA LEU A 1088 -4.80 -28.32 11.39
C LEU A 1088 -4.14 -29.28 10.37
N GLU A 1089 -4.77 -29.53 9.22
CA GLU A 1089 -4.30 -30.46 8.18
C GLU A 1089 -3.85 -31.84 8.71
N LEU A 1090 -4.78 -32.57 9.37
CA LEU A 1090 -4.55 -33.89 9.94
C LEU A 1090 -5.43 -34.96 9.26
N THR A 1091 -5.22 -36.24 9.61
CA THR A 1091 -6.16 -37.33 9.30
C THR A 1091 -6.66 -37.90 10.62
N LEU A 1092 -7.99 -37.95 10.81
CA LEU A 1092 -8.61 -38.47 12.02
C LEU A 1092 -9.13 -39.89 11.76
N LYS A 1093 -8.48 -40.89 12.38
CA LYS A 1093 -8.81 -42.30 12.15
C LYS A 1093 -10.16 -42.68 12.72
N ALA A 1094 -10.79 -43.72 12.17
CA ALA A 1094 -12.04 -44.27 12.73
C ALA A 1094 -11.89 -44.57 14.23
N GLY A 1095 -12.82 -44.05 15.05
CA GLY A 1095 -12.81 -44.19 16.51
C GLY A 1095 -11.78 -43.33 17.26
N GLN A 1096 -10.98 -42.53 16.57
CA GLN A 1096 -9.94 -41.70 17.20
C GLN A 1096 -10.53 -40.41 17.76
N ARG A 1097 -10.18 -40.09 19.01
CA ARG A 1097 -10.36 -38.76 19.60
C ARG A 1097 -9.07 -37.97 19.53
N TRP A 1098 -9.13 -36.82 18.86
CA TRP A 1098 -8.10 -35.79 18.96
C TRP A 1098 -8.30 -34.98 20.23
N GLN A 1099 -7.25 -34.89 21.04
CA GLN A 1099 -7.13 -33.98 22.16
C GLN A 1099 -5.86 -33.15 21.97
N PRO A 1100 -5.92 -31.83 22.20
CA PRO A 1100 -4.79 -30.96 21.96
C PRO A 1100 -3.70 -31.18 23.03
N GLN A 1101 -2.45 -31.24 22.59
CA GLN A 1101 -1.28 -31.44 23.47
C GLN A 1101 -0.81 -30.13 24.13
N LYS A 1102 -1.24 -28.99 23.60
CA LYS A 1102 -1.05 -27.64 24.14
C LYS A 1102 -2.44 -27.00 24.29
N PRO A 1103 -2.61 -26.00 25.15
CA PRO A 1103 -3.88 -25.26 25.21
C PRO A 1103 -4.28 -24.74 23.82
N GLU A 1104 -5.52 -25.04 23.41
CA GLU A 1104 -6.07 -24.48 22.17
C GLU A 1104 -6.40 -23.00 22.35
N PRO A 1105 -6.35 -22.22 21.25
CA PRO A 1105 -6.71 -20.81 21.28
C PRO A 1105 -8.10 -20.58 21.90
N ILE A 1106 -8.22 -19.50 22.67
CA ILE A 1106 -9.47 -19.08 23.30
C ILE A 1106 -9.95 -17.83 22.56
N VAL A 1107 -11.23 -17.81 22.18
CA VAL A 1107 -11.87 -16.63 21.59
C VAL A 1107 -12.90 -16.06 22.56
N ALA A 1108 -12.97 -14.74 22.66
CA ALA A 1108 -14.08 -14.04 23.28
C ALA A 1108 -15.15 -13.78 22.21
N VAL A 1109 -16.35 -14.30 22.43
CA VAL A 1109 -17.56 -13.93 21.68
C VAL A 1109 -18.16 -12.73 22.41
N PHE A 1110 -18.27 -11.60 21.72
CA PHE A 1110 -18.58 -10.31 22.33
C PHE A 1110 -19.78 -9.62 21.72
N GLU A 1111 -20.33 -8.71 22.52
CA GLU A 1111 -21.21 -7.64 22.09
C GLU A 1111 -20.58 -6.28 22.46
N VAL A 1112 -20.78 -5.29 21.59
CA VAL A 1112 -20.51 -3.88 21.90
C VAL A 1112 -21.47 -2.96 21.15
N ARG A 1113 -21.81 -1.82 21.77
CA ARG A 1113 -22.74 -0.81 21.22
C ARG A 1113 -22.03 0.51 20.92
N GLU A 1114 -22.21 1.06 19.72
CA GLU A 1114 -21.64 2.35 19.33
C GLU A 1114 -22.40 3.49 20.01
N THR A 1115 -21.68 4.51 20.47
CA THR A 1115 -22.24 5.77 20.94
C THR A 1115 -21.71 6.94 20.11
N GLU A 1116 -22.21 8.16 20.34
CA GLU A 1116 -21.66 9.34 19.69
C GLU A 1116 -20.21 9.62 20.16
N GLU A 1117 -19.93 9.30 21.42
CA GLU A 1117 -18.62 9.45 22.05
C GLU A 1117 -17.66 8.29 21.74
N ASP A 1118 -18.19 7.08 21.53
CA ASP A 1118 -17.44 5.88 21.17
C ASP A 1118 -18.04 5.18 19.95
N PRO A 1119 -17.71 5.65 18.73
CA PRO A 1119 -18.19 5.03 17.49
C PRO A 1119 -17.46 3.71 17.16
N ARG A 1120 -16.47 3.29 17.96
CA ARG A 1120 -15.66 2.08 17.75
C ARG A 1120 -15.47 1.30 19.05
N PRO A 1121 -16.56 0.92 19.73
CA PRO A 1121 -16.54 0.37 21.10
C PRO A 1121 -15.78 -0.96 21.22
N TRP A 1122 -15.65 -1.72 20.12
CA TRP A 1122 -14.84 -2.95 20.09
C TRP A 1122 -13.36 -2.66 20.32
N SER A 1123 -12.82 -1.51 19.92
CA SER A 1123 -11.39 -1.20 20.13
C SER A 1123 -11.05 -1.18 21.63
N ASN A 1124 -11.86 -0.49 22.43
CA ASN A 1124 -11.67 -0.42 23.88
C ASN A 1124 -11.84 -1.81 24.55
N LEU A 1125 -12.83 -2.59 24.11
CA LEU A 1125 -13.01 -3.96 24.57
C LEU A 1125 -11.78 -4.82 24.24
N ILE A 1126 -11.26 -4.77 23.01
CA ILE A 1126 -10.10 -5.54 22.58
C ILE A 1126 -8.86 -5.14 23.37
N GLN A 1127 -8.63 -3.84 23.59
CA GLN A 1127 -7.54 -3.36 24.44
C GLN A 1127 -7.69 -3.86 25.89
N THR A 1128 -8.91 -3.88 26.41
CA THR A 1128 -9.23 -4.40 27.75
C THR A 1128 -8.97 -5.90 27.84
N LEU A 1129 -9.40 -6.70 26.86
CA LEU A 1129 -9.15 -8.14 26.80
C LEU A 1129 -7.64 -8.47 26.71
N LYS A 1130 -6.91 -7.73 25.87
CA LYS A 1130 -5.44 -7.84 25.75
C LYS A 1130 -4.71 -7.44 27.03
N ALA A 1131 -5.21 -6.44 27.75
CA ALA A 1131 -4.64 -6.05 29.04
C ALA A 1131 -4.97 -7.07 30.13
N TRP A 1132 -6.20 -7.61 30.14
CA TRP A 1132 -6.64 -8.66 31.05
C TRP A 1132 -5.78 -9.92 30.89
N SER A 1133 -5.49 -10.35 29.66
CA SER A 1133 -4.67 -11.54 29.41
C SER A 1133 -3.20 -11.42 29.89
N LYS A 1134 -2.75 -10.21 30.28
CA LYS A 1134 -1.42 -9.92 30.86
C LYS A 1134 -1.41 -9.80 32.37
N VAL A 1135 -2.56 -9.89 33.04
CA VAL A 1135 -2.65 -9.81 34.50
C VAL A 1135 -1.82 -10.94 35.12
N GLY A 1136 -0.81 -10.57 35.90
CA GLY A 1136 0.08 -11.49 36.57
C GLY A 1136 -0.44 -11.87 37.97
N THR A 1137 -0.12 -13.09 38.43
CA THR A 1137 -0.38 -13.51 39.80
C THR A 1137 0.87 -14.08 40.45
N ALA A 1138 1.07 -13.78 41.74
CA ALA A 1138 2.16 -14.34 42.53
C ALA A 1138 1.64 -14.80 43.91
N MET A 1139 2.05 -15.99 44.34
CA MET A 1139 1.70 -16.55 45.65
C MET A 1139 2.89 -16.46 46.59
N PHE A 1140 2.65 -15.95 47.80
CA PHE A 1140 3.65 -15.83 48.86
C PHE A 1140 3.26 -16.58 50.13
#